data_AF-A0A1X7R2M4-F1
#
_entry.id   AF-A0A1X7R2M4-F1
#
_cell.length_a   1.000
_cell.length_b   1.000
_cell.length_c   1.000
_cell.angle_alpha   90.00
_cell.angle_beta   90.00
_cell.angle_gamma   90.00
#
_symmetry.space_group_name_H-M   'P 1'
#
loop_
_entity.id
_entity.type
_entity.pdbx_description
1 polymer ?
#
loop_
_entity_poly.entity_id
_entity_poly.type
_entity_poly.pdbx_seq_one_letter_code
_entity_poly.pdbx_strand_id
1 'polypeptide(L)'
;MLRSTTIRATRGLLRRNAGLLTKINTAKIANIGTLKSISAIRYISDEPTKTFTKLSNASDKQRDQIFNYSWGSWLKNDKQEKERRSTKFSIEGLSKIINNLYTESKVGSKSDSKVLGSIKTHNDSTVTLTNNVNIKNLDVLNANEKQVQIKTISSFHEGKHHRIYKIDTNLPGKSLVLRIPYNIEPSKTISNRIKSEVATMDFVATKCGIKTPTVYMYSDNSSNPVGAPFILEEYIDGELLMKQWDPLCDDGTDNKPPEQIKKVIDIVADFHFKLNSIKFNTVGSLYFKEDIEPKILNDKNTEIIDDKWVIGPVMERSFWRKKNGLNGEIETYLGPWNENDGSVSSIIKNLGSIEHENAKGRASLIDANSSSEIAKKDVINEQILTFDRLTKIAPYLFNLNLKDNKTVPNLEDLLKPSIYDPDLDPMNIVISKTDGTPYLLDFEGSVVKPFILQSSPRFVEYDGPKIYNIRDEIPDFDKLSENEKVQCQFIYKRTRNQYLWENALNERNPNLIVSMAPPIKLLRSPYAAANERKTDEDYLLIDENLLQLRQIWSELFKNKLVSEEKFPLEYTEEEIKKHVEDLAKLQEKLITTPFAATQGWIPQDMFDNLVKSGLLLKEQNGDYSFKPAPEPTESKKDASTGKH
;
A
#
# COMPACT_ATOMS: atom_id res chain seq x y z
N MET A 1 28.78 13.39 14.40
CA MET A 1 28.73 14.77 14.95
C MET A 1 27.42 15.51 14.64
N LEU A 2 26.79 15.42 13.45
CA LEU A 2 25.45 16.00 13.20
C LEU A 2 24.29 15.36 14.00
N ARG A 3 24.44 14.10 14.48
CA ARG A 3 23.49 13.49 15.45
C ARG A 3 23.52 14.10 16.85
N SER A 4 24.56 14.84 17.25
CA SER A 4 24.68 15.31 18.64
C SER A 4 24.37 16.81 18.79
N THR A 5 24.68 17.62 17.77
CA THR A 5 24.50 19.08 17.85
C THR A 5 23.17 19.53 17.26
N THR A 6 22.74 18.95 16.13
CA THR A 6 21.45 19.27 15.49
C THR A 6 20.28 18.65 16.24
N ILE A 7 20.38 17.38 16.64
CA ILE A 7 19.33 16.69 17.43
C ILE A 7 19.08 17.37 18.79
N ARG A 8 20.09 17.98 19.43
CA ARG A 8 19.89 18.69 20.72
C ARG A 8 19.11 20.00 20.56
N ALA A 9 19.37 20.74 19.49
CA ALA A 9 18.66 21.99 19.19
C ALA A 9 17.23 21.71 18.69
N THR A 10 17.03 20.70 17.84
CA THR A 10 15.69 20.33 17.32
C THR A 10 14.84 19.59 18.35
N ARG A 11 15.41 18.72 19.20
CA ARG A 11 14.69 18.11 20.35
C ARG A 11 14.28 19.14 21.40
N GLY A 12 15.10 20.17 21.62
CA GLY A 12 14.79 21.26 22.55
C GLY A 12 13.61 22.13 22.08
N LEU A 13 13.53 22.43 20.77
CA LEU A 13 12.44 23.20 20.19
C LEU A 13 11.13 22.40 20.08
N LEU A 14 11.19 21.14 19.63
CA LEU A 14 10.01 20.26 19.60
C LEU A 14 9.44 20.00 21.00
N ARG A 15 10.28 19.95 22.04
CA ARG A 15 9.83 19.86 23.45
C ARG A 15 9.23 21.18 23.98
N ARG A 16 9.72 22.34 23.54
CA ARG A 16 9.17 23.65 23.97
C ARG A 16 7.78 23.96 23.37
N ASN A 17 7.51 23.46 22.17
CA ASN A 17 6.18 23.56 21.55
C ASN A 17 5.28 22.33 21.82
N ALA A 18 5.80 21.29 22.49
CA ALA A 18 5.04 20.09 22.84
C ALA A 18 3.86 20.38 23.78
N GLY A 19 3.92 21.44 24.60
CA GLY A 19 2.89 21.76 25.60
C GLY A 19 1.48 21.93 25.03
N LEU A 20 1.34 22.42 23.79
CA LEU A 20 0.06 22.49 23.07
C LEU A 20 -0.28 21.17 22.35
N LEU A 21 0.73 20.47 21.82
CA LEU A 21 0.58 19.17 21.15
C LEU A 21 0.18 18.03 22.11
N THR A 22 0.54 18.12 23.39
CA THR A 22 0.14 17.14 24.42
C THR A 22 -1.35 17.14 24.74
N LYS A 23 -2.06 18.26 24.58
CA LYS A 23 -3.52 18.30 24.78
C LYS A 23 -4.32 17.77 23.59
N ILE A 24 -3.69 17.72 22.41
CA ILE A 24 -4.32 17.29 21.15
C ILE A 24 -4.07 15.78 20.90
N ASN A 25 -2.94 15.23 21.38
CA ASN A 25 -2.61 13.81 21.20
C ASN A 25 -3.20 12.86 22.26
N THR A 26 -3.71 13.34 23.39
CA THR A 26 -4.37 12.50 24.40
C THR A 26 -5.68 11.87 23.88
N ALA A 27 -6.37 12.52 22.94
CA ALA A 27 -7.62 12.01 22.35
C ALA A 27 -7.42 10.82 21.39
N LYS A 28 -6.23 10.65 20.79
CA LYS A 28 -5.92 9.50 19.90
C LYS A 28 -5.87 8.16 20.64
N ILE A 29 -5.82 8.15 21.97
CA ILE A 29 -5.32 7.01 22.75
C ILE A 29 -6.39 6.45 23.71
N ALA A 30 -7.47 7.18 23.96
CA ALA A 30 -8.53 6.77 24.89
C ALA A 30 -9.28 5.48 24.46
N ASN A 31 -9.27 5.10 23.17
CA ASN A 31 -9.97 3.92 22.67
C ASN A 31 -9.08 2.72 22.28
N ILE A 32 -7.80 2.73 22.62
CA ILE A 32 -6.95 1.52 22.43
C ILE A 32 -7.26 0.47 23.53
N GLY A 33 -7.82 0.90 24.67
CA GLY A 33 -8.21 0.02 25.76
C GLY A 33 -9.32 -0.99 25.43
N THR A 34 -10.13 -0.73 24.40
CA THR A 34 -11.27 -1.59 23.99
C THR A 34 -10.94 -2.59 22.87
N LEU A 35 -9.72 -2.57 22.31
CA LEU A 35 -9.27 -3.52 21.28
C LEU A 35 -8.25 -4.55 21.79
N LYS A 36 -8.18 -4.75 23.10
CA LYS A 36 -7.17 -5.57 23.78
C LYS A 36 -7.29 -7.09 23.57
N SER A 37 -8.13 -7.59 22.68
CA SER A 37 -8.30 -9.06 22.54
C SER A 37 -8.84 -9.55 21.20
N ILE A 38 -8.34 -9.05 20.06
CA ILE A 38 -8.54 -9.77 18.81
C ILE A 38 -7.17 -10.02 18.19
N SER A 39 -6.46 -10.99 18.78
CA SER A 39 -5.53 -11.82 18.03
C SER A 39 -6.26 -12.28 16.77
N ALA A 40 -5.87 -11.74 15.62
CA ALA A 40 -6.43 -12.07 14.31
C ALA A 40 -5.97 -13.48 13.88
N ILE A 41 -6.30 -14.50 14.68
CA ILE A 41 -6.35 -15.86 14.20
C ILE A 41 -7.68 -15.95 13.47
N ARG A 42 -7.63 -15.83 12.14
CA ARG A 42 -8.78 -16.13 11.32
C ARG A 42 -9.22 -17.56 11.62
N TYR A 43 -10.44 -17.73 12.11
CA TYR A 43 -11.09 -19.03 12.12
C TYR A 43 -11.67 -19.28 10.72
N ILE A 44 -10.80 -19.65 9.79
CA ILE A 44 -11.25 -20.28 8.55
C ILE A 44 -11.70 -21.69 8.96
N SER A 45 -12.94 -22.06 8.62
CA SER A 45 -13.42 -23.44 8.83
C SER A 45 -12.39 -24.44 8.29
N ASP A 46 -12.01 -25.41 9.11
CA ASP A 46 -11.11 -26.50 8.70
C ASP A 46 -11.73 -27.39 7.61
N GLU A 47 -13.05 -27.30 7.42
CA GLU A 47 -13.79 -27.96 6.35
C GLU A 47 -14.27 -26.93 5.31
N PRO A 48 -13.61 -26.84 4.14
CA PRO A 48 -14.07 -25.98 3.06
C PRO A 48 -15.33 -26.56 2.41
N THR A 49 -16.33 -25.72 2.14
CA THR A 49 -17.50 -26.10 1.34
C THR A 49 -17.05 -26.57 -0.04
N LYS A 50 -17.29 -27.84 -0.38
CA LYS A 50 -16.92 -28.41 -1.67
C LYS A 50 -18.12 -28.43 -2.62
N THR A 51 -17.92 -27.86 -3.80
CA THR A 51 -18.90 -27.89 -4.88
C THR A 51 -18.31 -28.62 -6.07
N PHE A 52 -18.97 -29.68 -6.53
CA PHE A 52 -18.53 -30.47 -7.67
C PHE A 52 -19.27 -30.02 -8.93
N THR A 53 -18.53 -29.63 -9.97
CA THR A 53 -19.09 -29.22 -11.27
C THR A 53 -18.36 -29.96 -12.40
N LYS A 54 -19.07 -30.26 -13.49
CA LYS A 54 -18.44 -30.78 -14.70
C LYS A 54 -17.85 -29.62 -15.47
N LEU A 55 -16.55 -29.65 -15.80
CA LEU A 55 -15.87 -28.60 -16.57
C LEU A 55 -16.58 -28.22 -17.87
N SER A 56 -17.35 -29.11 -18.50
CA SER A 56 -18.08 -28.83 -19.74
C SER A 56 -19.41 -28.06 -19.58
N ASN A 57 -19.91 -27.86 -18.35
CA ASN A 57 -21.19 -27.22 -18.09
C ASN A 57 -21.03 -25.75 -17.64
N ALA A 58 -20.78 -24.84 -18.59
CA ALA A 58 -20.61 -23.41 -18.33
C ALA A 58 -21.81 -22.74 -17.63
N SER A 59 -23.01 -23.32 -17.75
CA SER A 59 -24.26 -22.80 -17.19
C SER A 59 -24.58 -23.32 -15.78
N ASP A 60 -23.67 -24.08 -15.16
CA ASP A 60 -23.86 -24.60 -13.81
C ASP A 60 -23.83 -23.47 -12.77
N LYS A 61 -25.01 -23.12 -12.22
CA LYS A 61 -25.16 -22.07 -11.19
C LYS A 61 -24.39 -22.36 -9.91
N GLN A 62 -24.05 -23.63 -9.63
CA GLN A 62 -23.25 -23.96 -8.45
C GLN A 62 -21.82 -23.38 -8.55
N ARG A 63 -21.34 -23.09 -9.77
CA ARG A 63 -20.06 -22.40 -10.00
C ARG A 63 -20.05 -20.96 -9.52
N ASP A 64 -21.20 -20.29 -9.44
CA ASP A 64 -21.23 -18.85 -9.17
C ASP A 64 -20.68 -18.49 -7.78
N GLN A 65 -20.73 -19.44 -6.83
CA GLN A 65 -20.19 -19.24 -5.48
C GLN A 65 -18.69 -18.91 -5.46
N ILE A 66 -17.88 -19.50 -6.36
CA ILE A 66 -16.43 -19.25 -6.39
C ILE A 66 -16.05 -17.88 -6.95
N PHE A 67 -17.00 -17.14 -7.54
CA PHE A 67 -16.79 -15.79 -8.05
C PHE A 67 -17.24 -14.71 -7.08
N ASN A 68 -18.12 -15.04 -6.13
CA ASN A 68 -18.65 -14.09 -5.15
C ASN A 68 -17.61 -13.71 -4.07
N TYR A 69 -17.52 -12.42 -3.77
CA TYR A 69 -16.66 -11.90 -2.71
C TYR A 69 -17.04 -12.47 -1.34
N SER A 70 -16.05 -12.95 -0.58
CA SER A 70 -16.29 -13.65 0.70
C SER A 70 -15.46 -13.15 1.88
N TRP A 71 -14.54 -12.20 1.66
CA TRP A 71 -13.49 -11.88 2.63
C TRP A 71 -13.90 -10.92 3.74
N GLY A 72 -14.95 -10.15 3.53
CA GLY A 72 -15.42 -9.17 4.49
C GLY A 72 -16.77 -8.58 4.12
N SER A 73 -17.23 -7.70 4.99
CA SER A 73 -18.49 -6.99 4.81
C SER A 73 -18.33 -5.51 5.12
N TRP A 74 -19.14 -4.68 4.47
CA TRP A 74 -19.18 -3.24 4.73
C TRP A 74 -20.36 -2.91 5.63
N LEU A 75 -20.15 -1.96 6.54
CA LEU A 75 -21.23 -1.40 7.36
C LEU A 75 -22.30 -0.71 6.51
N LYS A 76 -21.92 -0.16 5.35
CA LYS A 76 -22.83 0.52 4.43
C LYS A 76 -22.68 -0.01 3.02
N ASN A 77 -23.81 -0.18 2.30
CA ASN A 77 -23.83 -0.66 0.91
C ASN A 77 -23.13 -2.02 0.68
N ASP A 78 -23.17 -2.92 1.66
CA ASP A 78 -22.46 -4.22 1.62
C ASP A 78 -22.74 -5.00 0.34
N LYS A 79 -24.03 -5.09 -0.05
CA LYS A 79 -24.47 -5.81 -1.24
C LYS A 79 -23.82 -5.25 -2.51
N GLN A 80 -23.84 -3.93 -2.68
CA GLN A 80 -23.27 -3.28 -3.87
C GLN A 80 -21.74 -3.44 -3.91
N GLU A 81 -21.05 -3.31 -2.77
CA GLU A 81 -19.60 -3.46 -2.69
C GLU A 81 -19.14 -4.90 -2.98
N LYS A 82 -19.93 -5.91 -2.57
CA LYS A 82 -19.71 -7.32 -2.90
C LYS A 82 -19.98 -7.64 -4.38
N GLU A 83 -21.08 -7.12 -4.93
CA GLU A 83 -21.42 -7.29 -6.35
C GLU A 83 -20.34 -6.69 -7.27
N ARG A 84 -19.80 -5.53 -6.92
CA ARG A 84 -18.67 -4.90 -7.64
C ARG A 84 -17.37 -5.71 -7.60
N ARG A 85 -17.21 -6.58 -6.59
CA ARG A 85 -16.04 -7.45 -6.39
C ARG A 85 -16.33 -8.91 -6.76
N SER A 86 -17.24 -9.12 -7.71
CA SER A 86 -17.45 -10.41 -8.35
C SER A 86 -16.97 -10.34 -9.79
N THR A 87 -15.88 -11.07 -10.11
CA THR A 87 -15.35 -11.20 -11.48
C THR A 87 -15.55 -12.64 -11.94
N LYS A 88 -16.56 -12.87 -12.76
CA LYS A 88 -16.78 -14.19 -13.40
C LYS A 88 -15.79 -14.39 -14.54
N PHE A 89 -15.22 -15.57 -14.66
CA PHE A 89 -14.32 -15.95 -15.75
C PHE A 89 -14.61 -17.37 -16.27
N SER A 90 -14.10 -17.66 -17.46
CA SER A 90 -14.25 -18.94 -18.17
C SER A 90 -13.25 -19.98 -17.65
N ILE A 91 -13.77 -21.03 -16.99
CA ILE A 91 -12.94 -22.15 -16.50
C ILE A 91 -12.45 -23.00 -17.69
N GLU A 92 -13.28 -23.13 -18.72
CA GLU A 92 -12.95 -23.79 -19.98
C GLU A 92 -11.82 -23.03 -20.71
N GLY A 93 -11.90 -21.71 -20.71
CA GLY A 93 -10.86 -20.81 -21.19
C GLY A 93 -9.55 -20.94 -20.42
N LEU A 94 -9.63 -20.97 -19.08
CA LEU A 94 -8.49 -21.21 -18.21
C LEU A 94 -7.82 -22.56 -18.53
N SER A 95 -8.62 -23.62 -18.69
CA SER A 95 -8.11 -24.95 -19.05
C SER A 95 -7.41 -24.94 -20.42
N LYS A 96 -7.96 -24.20 -21.39
CA LYS A 96 -7.34 -24.01 -22.71
C LYS A 96 -5.98 -23.32 -22.61
N ILE A 97 -5.87 -22.20 -21.87
CA ILE A 97 -4.60 -21.46 -21.78
C ILE A 97 -3.52 -22.25 -21.02
N ILE A 98 -3.88 -23.01 -19.99
CA ILE A 98 -2.94 -23.88 -19.26
C ILE A 98 -2.41 -24.99 -20.18
N ASN A 99 -3.26 -25.57 -21.03
CA ASN A 99 -2.83 -26.56 -22.02
C ASN A 99 -1.91 -25.98 -23.10
N ASN A 100 -2.22 -24.78 -23.58
CA ASN A 100 -1.35 -24.06 -24.52
C ASN A 100 0.02 -23.79 -23.90
N LEU A 101 0.03 -23.24 -22.68
CA LEU A 101 1.23 -22.97 -21.90
C LEU A 101 2.11 -24.23 -21.75
N TYR A 102 1.49 -25.35 -21.37
CA TYR A 102 2.20 -26.63 -21.25
C TYR A 102 2.77 -27.11 -22.60
N THR A 103 2.03 -26.94 -23.69
CA THR A 103 2.50 -27.29 -25.04
C THR A 103 3.72 -26.44 -25.43
N GLU A 104 3.68 -25.14 -25.15
CA GLU A 104 4.80 -24.22 -25.40
C GLU A 104 6.04 -24.59 -24.57
N SER A 105 5.87 -25.01 -23.32
CA SER A 105 6.97 -25.41 -22.44
C SER A 105 7.78 -26.61 -22.97
N LYS A 106 7.13 -27.50 -23.73
CA LYS A 106 7.78 -28.65 -24.39
C LYS A 106 8.63 -28.24 -25.59
N VAL A 107 8.24 -27.15 -26.28
CA VAL A 107 8.94 -26.64 -27.47
C VAL A 107 10.13 -25.79 -27.07
N GLY A 108 9.97 -24.92 -26.06
CA GLY A 108 11.05 -24.07 -25.53
C GLY A 108 12.25 -24.83 -24.98
N SER A 109 12.07 -26.10 -24.60
CA SER A 109 13.13 -26.99 -24.12
C SER A 109 14.10 -27.47 -25.22
N LYS A 110 13.85 -27.14 -26.51
CA LYS A 110 14.63 -27.63 -27.66
C LYS A 110 15.38 -26.55 -28.46
N SER A 111 15.23 -25.26 -28.15
CA SER A 111 15.94 -24.20 -28.87
C SER A 111 17.18 -23.74 -28.09
N ASP A 112 18.32 -24.34 -28.40
CA ASP A 112 19.61 -23.69 -28.17
C ASP A 112 19.74 -22.52 -29.16
N SER A 113 19.94 -21.30 -28.66
CA SER A 113 20.36 -20.11 -29.42
C SER A 113 19.40 -19.56 -30.50
N LYS A 114 18.50 -18.67 -30.10
CA LYS A 114 18.13 -17.45 -30.86
C LYS A 114 17.32 -16.54 -29.93
N VAL A 115 17.58 -15.24 -30.01
CA VAL A 115 16.95 -14.16 -29.22
C VAL A 115 15.43 -14.29 -29.28
N LEU A 116 14.82 -15.00 -28.32
CA LEU A 116 13.40 -14.86 -28.05
C LEU A 116 13.23 -13.55 -27.28
N GLY A 117 12.31 -12.70 -27.72
CA GLY A 117 11.88 -11.54 -26.94
C GLY A 117 11.45 -11.95 -25.53
N SER A 118 11.54 -11.01 -24.61
CA SER A 118 11.27 -11.21 -23.17
C SER A 118 9.87 -11.72 -22.91
N ILE A 119 8.94 -11.28 -23.75
CA ILE A 119 7.55 -11.71 -23.78
C ILE A 119 7.13 -12.09 -25.19
N LYS A 120 6.09 -12.92 -25.30
CA LYS A 120 5.45 -13.28 -26.56
C LYS A 120 3.95 -13.06 -26.45
N THR A 121 3.45 -12.11 -27.25
CA THR A 121 2.02 -11.84 -27.39
C THR A 121 1.39 -12.80 -28.40
N HIS A 122 0.27 -13.39 -28.03
CA HIS A 122 -0.51 -14.32 -28.87
C HIS A 122 -1.72 -13.62 -29.48
N ASN A 123 -2.29 -14.25 -30.52
CA ASN A 123 -3.46 -13.73 -31.23
C ASN A 123 -4.73 -13.64 -30.35
N ASP A 124 -4.74 -14.31 -29.20
CA ASP A 124 -5.84 -14.31 -28.24
C ASP A 124 -5.60 -13.35 -27.05
N SER A 125 -4.72 -12.36 -27.24
CA SER A 125 -4.36 -11.33 -26.24
C SER A 125 -3.72 -11.88 -24.96
N THR A 126 -3.30 -13.14 -24.94
CA THR A 126 -2.45 -13.67 -23.88
C THR A 126 -0.99 -13.34 -24.17
N VAL A 127 -0.22 -13.11 -23.10
CA VAL A 127 1.20 -12.79 -23.18
C VAL A 127 1.97 -13.78 -22.32
N THR A 128 2.97 -14.43 -22.92
CA THR A 128 3.80 -15.44 -22.26
C THR A 128 5.18 -14.90 -21.96
N LEU A 129 5.69 -15.14 -20.74
CA LEU A 129 7.08 -14.84 -20.38
C LEU A 129 7.97 -16.00 -20.84
N THR A 130 8.61 -15.81 -21.99
CA THR A 130 9.29 -16.87 -22.75
C THR A 130 10.36 -17.60 -21.93
N ASN A 131 11.10 -16.88 -21.09
CA ASN A 131 12.14 -17.45 -20.22
C ASN A 131 11.58 -18.31 -19.08
N ASN A 132 10.33 -18.07 -18.67
CA ASN A 132 9.71 -18.74 -17.53
C ASN A 132 8.95 -20.01 -17.95
N VAL A 133 8.60 -20.13 -19.23
CA VAL A 133 7.81 -21.25 -19.76
C VAL A 133 8.69 -22.35 -20.31
N ASN A 134 9.16 -23.21 -19.41
CA ASN A 134 9.94 -24.39 -19.73
C ASN A 134 9.49 -25.59 -18.88
N ILE A 135 9.82 -26.80 -19.34
CA ILE A 135 9.33 -28.02 -18.69
C ILE A 135 9.85 -28.22 -17.27
N LYS A 136 11.01 -27.62 -16.92
CA LYS A 136 11.55 -27.70 -15.55
C LYS A 136 10.66 -26.95 -14.56
N ASN A 137 10.03 -25.86 -15.01
CA ASN A 137 9.16 -25.06 -14.16
C ASN A 137 7.75 -25.67 -14.02
N LEU A 138 7.21 -26.28 -15.08
CA LEU A 138 5.84 -26.84 -15.12
C LEU A 138 5.74 -28.34 -14.84
N ASP A 139 6.86 -29.08 -14.78
CA ASP A 139 6.94 -30.54 -14.64
C ASP A 139 6.30 -31.31 -15.82
N VAL A 140 6.37 -32.64 -15.79
CA VAL A 140 5.92 -33.54 -16.87
C VAL A 140 4.67 -34.31 -16.43
N LEU A 141 3.68 -34.38 -17.31
CA LEU A 141 2.51 -35.23 -17.13
C LEU A 141 2.89 -36.71 -16.94
N ASN A 142 2.06 -37.44 -16.19
CA ASN A 142 2.22 -38.89 -16.10
C ASN A 142 2.05 -39.53 -17.49
N ALA A 143 2.71 -40.67 -17.74
CA ALA A 143 2.79 -41.30 -19.06
C ALA A 143 1.43 -41.54 -19.76
N ASN A 144 0.35 -41.70 -18.98
CA ASN A 144 -0.99 -41.97 -19.48
C ASN A 144 -1.82 -40.70 -19.74
N GLU A 145 -1.29 -39.52 -19.43
CA GLU A 145 -2.01 -38.25 -19.51
C GLU A 145 -1.56 -37.45 -20.74
N LYS A 146 -2.53 -37.10 -21.60
CA LYS A 146 -2.25 -36.42 -22.88
C LYS A 146 -2.28 -34.90 -22.77
N GLN A 147 -2.98 -34.37 -21.77
CA GLN A 147 -3.24 -32.94 -21.61
C GLN A 147 -3.27 -32.58 -20.12
N VAL A 148 -2.99 -31.32 -19.81
CA VAL A 148 -3.13 -30.80 -18.45
C VAL A 148 -4.62 -30.64 -18.14
N GLN A 149 -5.03 -31.13 -16.98
CA GLN A 149 -6.41 -31.07 -16.51
C GLN A 149 -6.45 -30.38 -15.16
N ILE A 150 -7.32 -29.38 -15.04
CA ILE A 150 -7.62 -28.75 -13.75
C ILE A 150 -8.42 -29.75 -12.91
N LYS A 151 -7.90 -30.07 -11.72
CA LYS A 151 -8.54 -30.95 -10.74
C LYS A 151 -9.37 -30.15 -9.74
N THR A 152 -8.79 -29.07 -9.21
CA THR A 152 -9.44 -28.21 -8.22
C THR A 152 -9.09 -26.75 -8.46
N ILE A 153 -10.06 -25.88 -8.20
CA ILE A 153 -9.91 -24.43 -8.13
C ILE A 153 -10.38 -24.04 -6.74
N SER A 154 -9.51 -23.40 -5.96
CA SER A 154 -9.86 -22.89 -4.64
C SER A 154 -9.57 -21.41 -4.56
N SER A 155 -10.54 -20.63 -4.06
CA SER A 155 -10.31 -19.25 -3.66
C SER A 155 -9.30 -19.25 -2.51
N PHE A 156 -8.07 -18.84 -2.80
CA PHE A 156 -6.94 -18.95 -1.87
C PHE A 156 -6.75 -17.66 -1.07
N HIS A 157 -6.92 -16.51 -1.72
CA HIS A 157 -6.85 -15.21 -1.07
C HIS A 157 -7.72 -14.17 -1.78
N GLU A 158 -8.24 -13.19 -1.05
CA GLU A 158 -8.93 -12.02 -1.62
C GLU A 158 -8.29 -10.75 -1.07
N GLY A 159 -7.67 -9.97 -1.97
CA GLY A 159 -7.07 -8.69 -1.66
C GLY A 159 -8.05 -7.54 -1.88
N LYS A 160 -7.53 -6.31 -1.91
CA LYS A 160 -8.34 -5.12 -2.19
C LYS A 160 -8.71 -4.98 -3.67
N HIS A 161 -7.79 -5.37 -4.55
CA HIS A 161 -7.88 -5.17 -6.00
C HIS A 161 -7.96 -6.50 -6.78
N HIS A 162 -7.61 -7.62 -6.17
CA HIS A 162 -7.52 -8.91 -6.83
C HIS A 162 -8.13 -10.02 -6.00
N ARG A 163 -8.63 -11.03 -6.70
CA ARG A 163 -8.89 -12.35 -6.16
C ARG A 163 -7.85 -13.35 -6.66
N ILE A 164 -7.39 -14.20 -5.75
CA ILE A 164 -6.31 -15.15 -6.00
C ILE A 164 -6.87 -16.56 -5.87
N TYR A 165 -6.75 -17.33 -6.94
CA TYR A 165 -7.17 -18.72 -7.02
C TYR A 165 -5.96 -19.63 -7.06
N LYS A 166 -5.94 -20.66 -6.22
CA LYS A 166 -5.01 -21.79 -6.38
C LYS A 166 -5.65 -22.80 -7.33
N ILE A 167 -4.87 -23.21 -8.33
CA ILE A 167 -5.27 -24.15 -9.38
C ILE A 167 -4.41 -25.40 -9.22
N ASP A 168 -5.04 -26.51 -8.85
CA ASP A 168 -4.36 -27.81 -8.86
C ASP A 168 -4.65 -28.52 -10.17
N THR A 169 -3.60 -29.08 -10.75
CA THR A 169 -3.70 -29.81 -12.01
C THR A 169 -3.32 -31.27 -11.83
N ASN A 170 -3.31 -32.02 -12.91
CA ASN A 170 -2.70 -33.34 -12.96
C ASN A 170 -1.17 -33.33 -13.14
N LEU A 171 -0.54 -32.16 -13.24
CA LEU A 171 0.92 -32.06 -13.15
C LEU A 171 1.39 -32.45 -11.74
N PRO A 172 2.35 -33.39 -11.60
CA PRO A 172 2.86 -33.79 -10.31
C PRO A 172 3.42 -32.60 -9.52
N GLY A 173 3.05 -32.46 -8.24
CA GLY A 173 3.66 -31.50 -7.31
C GLY A 173 3.57 -30.01 -7.68
N LYS A 174 2.81 -29.64 -8.72
CA LYS A 174 2.73 -28.27 -9.23
C LYS A 174 1.30 -27.75 -9.19
N SER A 175 1.09 -26.80 -8.29
CA SER A 175 -0.08 -25.92 -8.31
C SER A 175 0.28 -24.60 -8.99
N LEU A 176 -0.71 -23.96 -9.58
CA LEU A 176 -0.59 -22.61 -10.15
C LEU A 176 -1.42 -21.63 -9.31
N VAL A 177 -1.10 -20.36 -9.45
CA VAL A 177 -1.87 -19.25 -8.92
C VAL A 177 -2.45 -18.45 -10.10
N LEU A 178 -3.75 -18.20 -10.06
CA LEU A 178 -4.44 -17.31 -10.98
C LEU A 178 -4.91 -16.08 -10.20
N ARG A 179 -4.35 -14.91 -10.53
CA ARG A 179 -4.75 -13.60 -9.99
C ARG A 179 -5.70 -12.93 -10.96
N ILE A 180 -6.90 -12.60 -10.51
CA ILE A 180 -7.94 -11.91 -11.30
C ILE A 180 -8.25 -10.57 -10.64
N PRO A 181 -8.07 -9.42 -11.32
CA PRO A 181 -8.48 -8.14 -10.78
C PRO A 181 -10.01 -8.03 -10.67
N TYR A 182 -10.46 -7.29 -9.67
CA TYR A 182 -11.84 -6.83 -9.61
C TYR A 182 -12.07 -5.73 -10.64
N ASN A 183 -13.23 -5.75 -11.29
CA ASN A 183 -13.61 -4.73 -12.26
C ASN A 183 -14.15 -3.44 -11.59
N ILE A 184 -13.31 -2.84 -10.73
CA ILE A 184 -13.65 -1.64 -9.93
C ILE A 184 -12.87 -0.39 -10.37
N GLU A 185 -11.98 -0.52 -11.33
CA GLU A 185 -11.19 0.56 -11.94
C GLU A 185 -11.38 0.55 -13.46
N PRO A 186 -11.13 1.66 -14.17
CA PRO A 186 -11.13 1.68 -15.63
C PRO A 186 -10.22 0.60 -16.22
N SER A 187 -10.63 0.01 -17.34
CA SER A 187 -9.87 -1.05 -18.02
C SER A 187 -8.44 -0.64 -18.35
N LYS A 188 -8.21 0.62 -18.74
CA LYS A 188 -6.88 1.17 -19.01
C LYS A 188 -5.98 1.16 -17.76
N THR A 189 -6.54 1.49 -16.60
CA THR A 189 -5.81 1.42 -15.32
C THR A 189 -5.41 -0.01 -14.97
N ILE A 190 -6.35 -0.95 -15.11
CA ILE A 190 -6.10 -2.38 -14.86
C ILE A 190 -5.02 -2.92 -15.82
N SER A 191 -5.11 -2.58 -17.11
CA SER A 191 -4.14 -2.97 -18.13
C SER A 191 -2.72 -2.49 -17.78
N ASN A 192 -2.55 -1.19 -17.51
CA ASN A 192 -1.24 -0.63 -17.16
C ASN A 192 -0.68 -1.17 -15.85
N ARG A 193 -1.55 -1.43 -14.87
CA ARG A 193 -1.17 -2.05 -13.59
C ARG A 193 -0.60 -3.46 -13.79
N ILE A 194 -1.30 -4.32 -14.54
CA ILE A 194 -0.83 -5.70 -14.83
C ILE A 194 0.50 -5.66 -15.57
N LYS A 195 0.61 -4.86 -16.64
CA LYS A 195 1.85 -4.74 -17.43
C LYS A 195 3.03 -4.31 -16.58
N SER A 196 2.83 -3.29 -15.72
CA SER A 196 3.90 -2.79 -14.87
C SER A 196 4.29 -3.77 -13.77
N GLU A 197 3.30 -4.41 -13.16
CA GLU A 197 3.53 -5.39 -12.09
C GLU A 197 4.34 -6.59 -12.58
N VAL A 198 3.93 -7.20 -13.69
CA VAL A 198 4.63 -8.38 -14.23
C VAL A 198 6.06 -8.04 -14.66
N ALA A 199 6.25 -6.87 -15.29
CA ALA A 199 7.59 -6.39 -15.65
C ALA A 199 8.47 -6.13 -14.41
N THR A 200 7.90 -5.58 -13.34
CA THR A 200 8.60 -5.35 -12.08
C THR A 200 9.01 -6.67 -11.43
N MET A 201 8.11 -7.66 -11.36
CA MET A 201 8.41 -8.99 -10.82
C MET A 201 9.58 -9.65 -11.56
N ASP A 202 9.55 -9.65 -12.89
CA ASP A 202 10.61 -10.21 -13.71
C ASP A 202 11.93 -9.43 -13.57
N PHE A 203 11.89 -8.09 -13.49
CA PHE A 203 13.06 -7.25 -13.26
C PHE A 203 13.72 -7.55 -11.92
N VAL A 204 12.98 -7.53 -10.81
CA VAL A 204 13.56 -7.71 -9.48
C VAL A 204 14.07 -9.13 -9.24
N ALA A 205 13.42 -10.13 -9.85
CA ALA A 205 13.90 -11.50 -9.84
C ALA A 205 15.23 -11.63 -10.58
N THR A 206 15.34 -11.00 -11.76
CA THR A 206 16.52 -11.10 -12.62
C THR A 206 17.70 -10.24 -12.13
N LYS A 207 17.42 -9.03 -11.63
CA LYS A 207 18.43 -7.99 -11.39
C LYS A 207 18.71 -7.72 -9.92
N CYS A 208 17.70 -7.87 -9.05
CA CYS A 208 17.84 -7.58 -7.63
C CYS A 208 18.03 -8.84 -6.76
N GLY A 209 17.95 -10.04 -7.35
CA GLY A 209 18.01 -11.30 -6.60
C GLY A 209 16.89 -11.45 -5.58
N ILE A 210 15.74 -10.84 -5.85
CA ILE A 210 14.52 -10.99 -5.06
C ILE A 210 13.80 -12.25 -5.51
N LYS A 211 13.36 -13.08 -4.57
CA LYS A 211 12.54 -14.25 -4.89
C LYS A 211 11.09 -13.80 -5.02
N THR A 212 10.52 -14.01 -6.19
CA THR A 212 9.10 -13.78 -6.51
C THR A 212 8.51 -15.07 -7.08
N PRO A 213 7.18 -15.26 -7.03
CA PRO A 213 6.54 -16.29 -7.83
C PRO A 213 6.93 -16.16 -9.31
N THR A 214 7.20 -17.29 -9.96
CA THR A 214 7.48 -17.30 -11.39
C THR A 214 6.22 -16.99 -12.17
N VAL A 215 6.15 -15.83 -12.83
CA VAL A 215 5.02 -15.49 -13.71
C VAL A 215 5.17 -16.22 -15.04
N TYR A 216 4.15 -16.97 -15.44
CA TYR A 216 4.16 -17.74 -16.69
C TYR A 216 3.47 -16.99 -17.83
N MET A 217 2.30 -16.43 -17.55
CA MET A 217 1.43 -15.81 -18.54
C MET A 217 0.56 -14.74 -17.89
N TYR A 218 0.21 -13.71 -18.64
CA TYR A 218 -0.79 -12.72 -18.23
C TYR A 218 -1.65 -12.30 -19.42
N SER A 219 -2.76 -11.61 -19.14
CA SER A 219 -3.50 -10.83 -20.11
C SER A 219 -3.97 -9.55 -19.43
N ASP A 220 -3.81 -8.42 -20.09
CA ASP A 220 -4.10 -7.09 -19.55
C ASP A 220 -5.55 -6.64 -19.82
N ASN A 221 -6.34 -7.45 -20.53
CA ASN A 221 -7.71 -7.15 -20.93
C ASN A 221 -8.57 -8.44 -20.95
N SER A 222 -9.88 -8.32 -21.20
CA SER A 222 -10.82 -9.44 -21.20
C SER A 222 -10.97 -10.15 -22.57
N SER A 223 -10.30 -9.68 -23.63
CA SER A 223 -10.37 -10.24 -24.99
C SER A 223 -9.46 -11.44 -25.15
N ASN A 224 -9.58 -12.39 -24.22
CA ASN A 224 -8.81 -13.62 -24.14
C ASN A 224 -9.71 -14.80 -23.73
N PRO A 225 -9.26 -16.07 -23.83
CA PRO A 225 -10.11 -17.22 -23.54
C PRO A 225 -10.71 -17.26 -22.13
N VAL A 226 -10.01 -16.71 -21.12
CA VAL A 226 -10.47 -16.62 -19.72
C VAL A 226 -11.61 -15.60 -19.59
N GLY A 227 -11.68 -14.60 -20.46
CA GLY A 227 -12.73 -13.58 -20.44
C GLY A 227 -12.55 -12.51 -19.36
N ALA A 228 -11.38 -12.45 -18.73
CA ALA A 228 -10.99 -11.45 -17.75
C ALA A 228 -9.48 -11.18 -17.87
N PRO A 229 -8.99 -9.99 -17.50
CA PRO A 229 -7.56 -9.79 -17.28
C PRO A 229 -7.06 -10.74 -16.19
N PHE A 230 -5.80 -11.18 -16.27
CA PHE A 230 -5.25 -12.11 -15.29
C PHE A 230 -3.72 -12.12 -15.25
N ILE A 231 -3.17 -12.62 -14.15
CA ILE A 231 -1.78 -13.09 -14.04
C ILE A 231 -1.82 -14.56 -13.63
N LEU A 232 -1.09 -15.42 -14.34
CA LEU A 232 -0.94 -16.85 -14.06
C LEU A 232 0.52 -17.13 -13.68
N GLU A 233 0.73 -17.60 -12.46
CA GLU A 233 2.05 -17.72 -11.86
C GLU A 233 2.20 -19.00 -11.01
N GLU A 234 3.41 -19.22 -10.51
CA GLU A 234 3.76 -20.30 -9.61
C GLU A 234 3.04 -20.21 -8.25
N TYR A 235 2.59 -21.35 -7.73
CA TYR A 235 2.18 -21.45 -6.34
C TYR A 235 3.39 -21.70 -5.43
N ILE A 236 3.61 -20.80 -4.47
CA ILE A 236 4.60 -20.99 -3.40
C ILE A 236 3.91 -21.62 -2.18
N ASP A 237 4.22 -22.88 -1.87
CA ASP A 237 3.74 -23.51 -0.64
C ASP A 237 4.53 -22.98 0.57
N GLY A 238 3.84 -22.21 1.41
CA GLY A 238 4.48 -21.50 2.50
C GLY A 238 3.50 -20.89 3.47
N GLU A 239 4.03 -20.21 4.50
CA GLU A 239 3.25 -19.42 5.44
C GLU A 239 3.53 -17.93 5.28
N LEU A 240 2.51 -17.10 5.46
CA LEU A 240 2.67 -15.64 5.45
C LEU A 240 3.57 -15.20 6.61
N LEU A 241 4.56 -14.35 6.32
CA LEU A 241 5.45 -13.77 7.33
C LEU A 241 4.66 -12.98 8.37
N MET A 242 3.51 -12.40 7.99
CA MET A 242 2.59 -11.72 8.91
C MET A 242 2.17 -12.57 10.11
N LYS A 243 2.10 -13.90 10.00
CA LYS A 243 1.80 -14.77 11.15
C LYS A 243 2.85 -14.66 12.27
N GLN A 244 4.07 -14.24 11.93
CA GLN A 244 5.17 -14.04 12.86
C GLN A 244 5.24 -12.59 13.38
N TRP A 245 4.42 -11.67 12.87
CA TRP A 245 4.42 -10.27 13.27
C TRP A 245 3.52 -10.03 14.49
N ASP A 246 4.13 -9.93 15.67
CA ASP A 246 3.46 -9.48 16.89
C ASP A 246 3.99 -8.10 17.31
N PRO A 247 3.44 -6.99 16.78
CA PRO A 247 3.97 -5.65 17.04
C PRO A 247 3.81 -5.19 18.49
N LEU A 248 2.93 -5.83 19.27
CA LEU A 248 2.58 -5.42 20.63
C LEU A 248 3.13 -6.38 21.69
N CYS A 249 4.02 -7.31 21.32
CA CYS A 249 4.67 -8.17 22.29
C CYS A 249 5.49 -7.36 23.30
N ASP A 250 5.55 -7.86 24.52
CA ASP A 250 6.44 -7.34 25.56
C ASP A 250 7.90 -7.63 25.23
N ASP A 251 8.79 -6.83 25.80
CA ASP A 251 10.22 -7.11 25.73
C ASP A 251 10.57 -8.37 26.52
N GLY A 252 11.70 -8.98 26.16
CA GLY A 252 12.28 -10.07 26.92
C GLY A 252 12.64 -9.68 28.35
N THR A 253 12.98 -10.66 29.18
CA THR A 253 13.39 -10.47 30.57
C THR A 253 14.66 -9.61 30.71
N ASP A 254 15.45 -9.46 29.65
CA ASP A 254 16.60 -8.57 29.56
C ASP A 254 16.26 -7.14 29.09
N ASN A 255 14.96 -6.80 29.00
CA ASN A 255 14.40 -5.56 28.47
C ASN A 255 14.80 -5.28 27.01
N LYS A 256 15.00 -6.34 26.20
CA LYS A 256 15.25 -6.21 24.76
C LYS A 256 14.04 -6.63 23.93
N PRO A 257 13.89 -6.07 22.71
CA PRO A 257 12.85 -6.52 21.79
C PRO A 257 12.99 -8.02 21.49
N PRO A 258 11.90 -8.78 21.40
CA PRO A 258 11.98 -10.20 21.09
C PRO A 258 12.57 -10.46 19.70
N GLU A 259 13.37 -11.51 19.59
CA GLU A 259 14.06 -11.90 18.34
C GLU A 259 13.07 -12.12 17.19
N GLN A 260 11.86 -12.57 17.49
CA GLN A 260 10.81 -12.78 16.49
C GLN A 260 10.42 -11.49 15.74
N ILE A 261 10.23 -10.35 16.44
CA ILE A 261 9.96 -9.06 15.78
C ILE A 261 11.14 -8.67 14.91
N LYS A 262 12.36 -8.80 15.45
CA LYS A 262 13.59 -8.44 14.76
C LYS A 262 13.73 -9.24 13.46
N LYS A 263 13.47 -10.55 13.50
CA LYS A 263 13.49 -11.44 12.33
C LYS A 263 12.51 -10.98 11.24
N VAL A 264 11.28 -10.61 11.59
CA VAL A 264 10.30 -10.10 10.61
C VAL A 264 10.81 -8.81 9.97
N ILE A 265 11.29 -7.86 10.79
CA ILE A 265 11.84 -6.59 10.32
C ILE A 265 13.06 -6.82 9.42
N ASP A 266 13.95 -7.73 9.79
CA ASP A 266 15.16 -8.05 9.03
C ASP A 266 14.84 -8.62 7.65
N ILE A 267 13.88 -9.56 7.55
CA ILE A 267 13.45 -10.11 6.26
C ILE A 267 12.88 -9.00 5.36
N VAL A 268 12.03 -8.14 5.90
CA VAL A 268 11.46 -7.02 5.12
C VAL A 268 12.54 -6.00 4.73
N ALA A 269 13.48 -5.72 5.63
CA ALA A 269 14.60 -4.81 5.38
C ALA A 269 15.57 -5.36 4.32
N ASP A 270 15.76 -6.69 4.23
CA ASP A 270 16.54 -7.33 3.17
C ASP A 270 15.88 -7.12 1.79
N PHE A 271 14.56 -7.27 1.69
CA PHE A 271 13.85 -6.94 0.44
C PHE A 271 13.95 -5.45 0.10
N HIS A 272 13.71 -4.57 1.07
CA HIS A 272 13.86 -3.13 0.87
C HIS A 272 15.27 -2.76 0.39
N PHE A 273 16.31 -3.36 0.96
CA PHE A 273 17.69 -3.16 0.54
C PHE A 273 17.90 -3.61 -0.92
N LYS A 274 17.42 -4.81 -1.28
CA LYS A 274 17.51 -5.33 -2.64
C LYS A 274 16.76 -4.47 -3.67
N LEU A 275 15.54 -4.00 -3.35
CA LEU A 275 14.78 -3.07 -4.20
C LEU A 275 15.55 -1.77 -4.48
N ASN A 276 16.36 -1.33 -3.50
CA ASN A 276 17.14 -0.10 -3.58
C ASN A 276 18.57 -0.28 -4.11
N SER A 277 18.95 -1.50 -4.49
CA SER A 277 20.31 -1.84 -4.95
C SER A 277 20.65 -1.33 -6.36
N ILE A 278 19.62 -1.13 -7.20
CA ILE A 278 19.77 -0.60 -8.56
C ILE A 278 19.26 0.85 -8.59
N LYS A 279 20.05 1.72 -9.20
CA LYS A 279 19.71 3.12 -9.43
C LYS A 279 19.34 3.33 -10.89
N PHE A 280 18.39 4.23 -11.10
CA PHE A 280 17.84 4.59 -12.41
C PHE A 280 18.10 6.07 -12.66
N ASN A 281 17.93 6.50 -13.91
CA ASN A 281 18.09 7.89 -14.32
C ASN A 281 16.74 8.62 -14.45
N THR A 282 15.63 7.88 -14.34
CA THR A 282 14.28 8.34 -14.61
C THR A 282 13.32 7.92 -13.51
N VAL A 283 12.23 8.68 -13.38
CA VAL A 283 11.13 8.45 -12.44
C VAL A 283 9.92 7.99 -13.24
N GLY A 284 9.30 6.91 -12.78
CA GLY A 284 8.19 6.24 -13.46
C GLY A 284 8.00 4.83 -12.91
N SER A 285 7.39 3.94 -13.69
CA SER A 285 7.26 2.53 -13.33
C SER A 285 7.87 1.63 -14.40
N LEU A 286 8.27 0.41 -14.02
CA LEU A 286 8.87 -0.57 -14.93
C LEU A 286 7.80 -1.21 -15.80
N TYR A 287 8.12 -1.43 -17.08
CA TYR A 287 7.33 -2.17 -18.06
C TYR A 287 8.26 -3.02 -18.94
N PHE A 288 7.70 -4.01 -19.65
CA PHE A 288 8.40 -4.58 -20.80
C PHE A 288 8.39 -3.57 -21.96
N LYS A 289 9.49 -3.51 -22.70
CA LYS A 289 9.64 -2.63 -23.86
C LYS A 289 8.52 -2.85 -24.88
N GLU A 290 8.11 -4.10 -25.07
CA GLU A 290 7.08 -4.51 -26.04
C GLU A 290 5.64 -4.16 -25.59
N ASP A 291 5.42 -3.86 -24.31
CA ASP A 291 4.11 -3.54 -23.73
C ASP A 291 3.77 -2.05 -23.73
N ILE A 292 4.77 -1.20 -24.00
CA ILE A 292 4.65 0.25 -23.95
C ILE A 292 4.39 0.83 -25.35
N GLU A 293 3.57 1.89 -25.40
CA GLU A 293 3.26 2.59 -26.63
C GLU A 293 4.53 3.21 -27.27
N PRO A 294 4.69 3.15 -28.61
CA PRO A 294 5.87 3.68 -29.29
C PRO A 294 6.16 5.15 -29.00
N LYS A 295 5.13 5.96 -28.74
CA LYS A 295 5.29 7.38 -28.39
C LYS A 295 6.11 7.56 -27.11
N ILE A 296 5.90 6.69 -26.11
CA ILE A 296 6.63 6.71 -24.84
C ILE A 296 8.05 6.19 -25.08
N LEU A 297 8.23 5.12 -25.86
CA LEU A 297 9.56 4.60 -26.20
C LEU A 297 10.45 5.62 -26.91
N ASN A 298 9.84 6.48 -27.73
CA ASN A 298 10.55 7.52 -28.49
C ASN A 298 10.73 8.82 -27.69
N ASP A 299 10.24 8.90 -26.44
CA ASP A 299 10.48 10.04 -25.57
C ASP A 299 11.95 10.01 -25.09
N LYS A 300 12.62 11.16 -25.19
CA LYS A 300 14.02 11.34 -24.74
C LYS A 300 14.20 11.11 -23.23
N ASN A 301 13.11 11.21 -22.47
CA ASN A 301 13.09 11.00 -21.03
C ASN A 301 12.88 9.54 -20.64
N THR A 302 12.66 8.64 -21.60
CA THR A 302 12.44 7.23 -21.37
C THR A 302 13.75 6.47 -21.25
N GLU A 303 13.89 5.71 -20.17
CA GLU A 303 15.07 4.87 -19.92
C GLU A 303 14.80 3.43 -20.34
N ILE A 304 15.60 2.90 -21.26
CA ILE A 304 15.57 1.51 -21.71
C ILE A 304 16.69 0.75 -20.99
N ILE A 305 16.36 -0.41 -20.45
CA ILE A 305 17.25 -1.21 -19.61
C ILE A 305 17.40 -2.60 -20.24
N ASP A 306 18.64 -2.95 -20.59
CA ASP A 306 19.03 -4.23 -21.21
C ASP A 306 18.20 -4.65 -22.43
N ASP A 307 17.70 -3.66 -23.18
CA ASP A 307 16.81 -3.85 -24.34
C ASP A 307 15.50 -4.62 -24.04
N LYS A 308 15.17 -4.80 -22.75
CA LYS A 308 14.06 -5.61 -22.27
C LYS A 308 13.04 -4.81 -21.47
N TRP A 309 13.51 -4.01 -20.52
CA TRP A 309 12.64 -3.22 -19.66
C TRP A 309 12.72 -1.75 -20.05
N VAL A 310 11.68 -1.01 -19.67
CA VAL A 310 11.60 0.42 -19.87
C VAL A 310 10.96 1.09 -18.65
N ILE A 311 11.42 2.29 -18.31
CA ILE A 311 10.72 3.16 -17.36
C ILE A 311 9.66 3.96 -18.12
N GLY A 312 8.40 3.66 -17.83
CA GLY A 312 7.23 4.30 -18.43
C GLY A 312 6.42 5.11 -17.40
N PRO A 313 5.13 5.36 -17.69
CA PRO A 313 4.22 6.09 -16.82
C PRO A 313 4.19 5.56 -15.39
N VAL A 314 4.08 6.45 -14.39
CA VAL A 314 4.02 6.07 -12.98
C VAL A 314 2.75 5.28 -12.66
N MET A 315 2.90 4.19 -11.90
CA MET A 315 1.79 3.37 -11.40
C MET A 315 1.45 3.53 -9.92
N GLU A 316 2.03 4.54 -9.27
CA GLU A 316 1.67 4.88 -7.89
C GLU A 316 0.17 5.20 -7.79
N ARG A 317 -0.52 4.53 -6.86
CA ARG A 317 -1.99 4.44 -6.80
C ARG A 317 -2.72 5.79 -6.82
N SER A 318 -2.12 6.83 -6.25
CA SER A 318 -2.66 8.19 -6.14
C SER A 318 -2.89 8.86 -7.50
N PHE A 319 -2.05 8.54 -8.50
CA PHE A 319 -2.17 9.06 -9.86
C PHE A 319 -3.37 8.49 -10.61
N TRP A 320 -3.88 7.31 -10.24
CA TRP A 320 -4.93 6.61 -10.97
C TRP A 320 -6.27 6.58 -10.24
N ARG A 321 -6.24 6.59 -8.91
CA ARG A 321 -7.45 6.41 -8.10
C ARG A 321 -8.44 7.56 -8.30
N LYS A 322 -9.70 7.19 -8.56
CA LYS A 322 -10.84 8.12 -8.74
C LYS A 322 -10.57 9.17 -9.84
N LYS A 323 -9.87 8.80 -10.92
CA LYS A 323 -9.58 9.68 -12.07
C LYS A 323 -10.46 9.42 -13.29
N ASN A 324 -11.55 8.68 -13.13
CA ASN A 324 -12.44 8.28 -14.23
C ASN A 324 -13.05 9.46 -15.01
N GLY A 325 -13.06 10.67 -14.43
CA GLY A 325 -13.55 11.87 -15.08
C GLY A 325 -12.53 12.60 -15.97
N LEU A 326 -11.23 12.24 -15.92
CA LEU A 326 -10.14 12.93 -16.63
C LEU A 326 -9.78 12.27 -17.98
N ASN A 327 -10.78 11.98 -18.82
CA ASN A 327 -10.59 11.20 -20.05
C ASN A 327 -9.55 11.83 -21.00
N GLY A 328 -8.39 11.18 -21.15
CA GLY A 328 -7.32 11.53 -22.11
C GLY A 328 -6.33 12.61 -21.67
N GLU A 329 -6.51 13.18 -20.48
CA GLU A 329 -5.58 14.18 -19.92
C GLU A 329 -4.65 13.57 -18.87
N ILE A 330 -5.01 12.42 -18.28
CA ILE A 330 -4.23 11.76 -17.24
C ILE A 330 -2.79 11.50 -17.67
N GLU A 331 -2.59 11.09 -18.93
CA GLU A 331 -1.28 10.73 -19.49
C GLU A 331 -0.27 11.87 -19.43
N THR A 332 -0.72 13.12 -19.41
CA THR A 332 0.17 14.30 -19.32
C THR A 332 0.85 14.43 -17.96
N TYR A 333 0.32 13.76 -16.93
CA TYR A 333 0.80 13.84 -15.55
C TYR A 333 1.58 12.60 -15.09
N LEU A 334 1.83 11.62 -15.96
CA LEU A 334 2.36 10.32 -15.53
C LEU A 334 3.87 10.13 -15.77
N GLY A 335 4.54 11.07 -16.41
CA GLY A 335 5.95 10.92 -16.77
C GLY A 335 6.17 9.94 -17.94
N PRO A 336 7.39 9.41 -18.11
CA PRO A 336 8.51 9.45 -17.17
C PRO A 336 9.19 10.81 -17.06
N TRP A 337 9.96 11.04 -15.99
CA TRP A 337 10.71 12.28 -15.75
C TRP A 337 12.18 11.98 -15.43
N ASN A 338 13.12 12.66 -16.09
CA ASN A 338 14.54 12.53 -15.79
C ASN A 338 15.08 13.70 -14.94
N GLU A 339 16.38 13.70 -14.65
CA GLU A 339 17.01 14.78 -13.88
C GLU A 339 16.83 16.18 -14.51
N ASN A 340 16.80 16.28 -15.84
CA ASN A 340 16.60 17.55 -16.53
C ASN A 340 15.20 18.14 -16.30
N ASP A 341 14.23 17.29 -15.98
CA ASP A 341 12.86 17.70 -15.65
C ASP A 341 12.71 18.02 -14.15
N GLY A 342 13.78 17.98 -13.37
CA GLY A 342 13.71 18.10 -11.91
C GLY A 342 12.91 16.96 -11.29
N SER A 343 13.25 15.72 -11.64
CA SER A 343 12.57 14.45 -11.29
C SER A 343 11.88 14.40 -9.92
N VAL A 344 12.55 14.87 -8.85
CA VAL A 344 12.01 14.98 -7.48
C VAL A 344 10.80 15.92 -7.41
N SER A 345 10.93 17.14 -7.92
CA SER A 345 9.86 18.12 -7.94
C SER A 345 8.76 17.74 -8.95
N SER A 346 9.12 17.12 -10.07
CA SER A 346 8.18 16.74 -11.11
C SER A 346 7.14 15.71 -10.64
N ILE A 347 7.54 14.64 -9.94
CA ILE A 347 6.55 13.67 -9.42
C ILE A 347 5.59 14.30 -8.40
N ILE A 348 6.10 15.18 -7.51
CA ILE A 348 5.27 15.87 -6.52
C ILE A 348 4.31 16.86 -7.20
N LYS A 349 4.84 17.67 -8.11
CA LYS A 349 4.09 18.68 -8.87
C LYS A 349 2.98 18.05 -9.68
N ASN A 350 3.29 16.96 -10.41
CA ASN A 350 2.31 16.29 -11.26
C ASN A 350 1.23 15.57 -10.43
N LEU A 351 1.56 15.01 -9.26
CA LEU A 351 0.55 14.49 -8.34
C LEU A 351 -0.39 15.61 -7.84
N GLY A 352 0.16 16.77 -7.48
CA GLY A 352 -0.63 17.94 -7.14
C GLY A 352 -1.53 18.38 -8.29
N SER A 353 -0.99 18.48 -9.50
CA SER A 353 -1.72 18.99 -10.66
C SER A 353 -2.86 18.06 -11.09
N ILE A 354 -2.62 16.74 -11.15
CA ILE A 354 -3.67 15.79 -11.52
C ILE A 354 -4.80 15.74 -10.49
N GLU A 355 -4.49 15.83 -9.19
CA GLU A 355 -5.52 15.85 -8.15
C GLU A 355 -6.27 17.18 -8.14
N HIS A 356 -5.60 18.30 -8.45
CA HIS A 356 -6.24 19.60 -8.63
C HIS A 356 -7.25 19.59 -9.78
N GLU A 357 -6.85 19.11 -10.96
CA GLU A 357 -7.77 19.01 -12.11
C GLU A 357 -8.90 18.00 -11.86
N ASN A 358 -8.61 16.89 -11.18
CA ASN A 358 -9.64 15.94 -10.76
C ASN A 358 -10.68 16.59 -9.83
N ALA A 359 -10.23 17.36 -8.85
CA ALA A 359 -11.11 18.07 -7.92
C ALA A 359 -11.95 19.14 -8.65
N LYS A 360 -11.35 19.90 -9.58
CA LYS A 360 -12.07 20.85 -10.43
C LYS A 360 -13.14 20.17 -11.28
N GLY A 361 -12.80 19.08 -11.97
CA GLY A 361 -13.76 18.31 -12.76
C GLY A 361 -14.94 17.82 -11.92
N ARG A 362 -14.67 17.31 -10.71
CA ARG A 362 -15.74 16.91 -9.76
C ARG A 362 -16.60 18.09 -9.30
N ALA A 363 -15.98 19.23 -8.99
CA ALA A 363 -16.71 20.45 -8.61
C ALA A 363 -17.62 20.95 -9.74
N SER A 364 -17.12 20.99 -10.98
CA SER A 364 -17.91 21.37 -12.15
C SER A 364 -19.10 20.42 -12.39
N LEU A 365 -18.95 19.12 -12.15
CA LEU A 365 -20.07 18.17 -12.23
C LEU A 365 -21.11 18.42 -11.12
N ILE A 366 -20.69 18.81 -9.92
CA ILE A 366 -21.61 19.21 -8.84
C ILE A 366 -22.37 20.49 -9.23
N ASP A 367 -21.68 21.50 -9.74
CA ASP A 367 -22.29 22.76 -10.17
C ASP A 367 -23.28 22.57 -11.33
N ALA A 368 -23.00 21.61 -12.21
CA ALA A 368 -23.89 21.20 -13.29
C ALA A 368 -25.04 20.28 -12.83
N ASN A 369 -25.25 20.07 -11.52
CA ASN A 369 -26.22 19.13 -10.94
C ASN A 369 -26.12 17.70 -11.53
N SER A 370 -24.92 17.32 -11.96
CA SER A 370 -24.61 16.06 -12.65
C SER A 370 -23.83 15.09 -11.77
N SER A 371 -23.73 15.35 -10.47
CA SER A 371 -23.03 14.54 -9.48
C SER A 371 -23.91 14.24 -8.27
N SER A 372 -23.84 13.03 -7.74
CA SER A 372 -24.47 12.65 -6.47
C SER A 372 -23.67 13.11 -5.24
N GLU A 373 -22.52 13.76 -5.45
CA GLU A 373 -21.61 14.21 -4.38
C GLU A 373 -21.86 15.65 -3.91
N ILE A 374 -23.07 16.20 -4.09
CA ILE A 374 -23.40 17.61 -3.75
C ILE A 374 -23.02 17.97 -2.30
N ALA A 375 -23.26 17.05 -1.36
CA ALA A 375 -22.92 17.22 0.06
C ALA A 375 -21.41 17.35 0.33
N LYS A 376 -20.55 17.13 -0.66
CA LYS A 376 -19.08 17.22 -0.55
C LYS A 376 -18.50 18.46 -1.22
N LYS A 377 -19.32 19.38 -1.73
CA LYS A 377 -18.84 20.55 -2.49
C LYS A 377 -17.76 21.33 -1.75
N ASP A 378 -17.97 21.63 -0.48
CA ASP A 378 -17.00 22.37 0.34
C ASP A 378 -15.68 21.61 0.46
N VAL A 379 -15.73 20.31 0.78
CA VAL A 379 -14.55 19.43 0.85
C VAL A 379 -13.79 19.38 -0.48
N ILE A 380 -14.50 19.33 -1.61
CA ILE A 380 -13.89 19.31 -2.94
C ILE A 380 -13.24 20.66 -3.28
N ASN A 381 -13.88 21.78 -2.91
CA ASN A 381 -13.28 23.11 -3.09
C ASN A 381 -11.98 23.26 -2.28
N GLU A 382 -11.95 22.75 -1.05
CA GLU A 382 -10.73 22.75 -0.24
C GLU A 382 -9.63 21.85 -0.84
N GLN A 383 -10.00 20.72 -1.46
CA GLN A 383 -9.05 19.90 -2.23
C GLN A 383 -8.42 20.69 -3.38
N ILE A 384 -9.20 21.48 -4.12
CA ILE A 384 -8.67 22.33 -5.21
C ILE A 384 -7.55 23.24 -4.68
N LEU A 385 -7.79 23.93 -3.56
CA LEU A 385 -6.81 24.82 -2.93
C LEU A 385 -5.59 24.04 -2.42
N THR A 386 -5.81 22.92 -1.74
CA THR A 386 -4.74 22.07 -1.19
C THR A 386 -3.79 21.57 -2.28
N PHE A 387 -4.34 21.06 -3.39
CA PHE A 387 -3.55 20.48 -4.46
C PHE A 387 -2.90 21.54 -5.36
N ASP A 388 -3.49 22.73 -5.47
CA ASP A 388 -2.82 23.91 -6.05
C ASP A 388 -1.59 24.29 -5.20
N ARG A 389 -1.74 24.35 -3.87
CA ARG A 389 -0.63 24.60 -2.93
C ARG A 389 0.46 23.54 -3.03
N LEU A 390 0.10 22.25 -3.09
CA LEU A 390 1.06 21.16 -3.28
C LEU A 390 1.85 21.31 -4.59
N THR A 391 1.16 21.69 -5.67
CA THR A 391 1.79 21.96 -6.97
C THR A 391 2.77 23.13 -6.89
N LYS A 392 2.39 24.23 -6.23
CA LYS A 392 3.20 25.44 -6.07
C LYS A 392 4.42 25.26 -5.18
N ILE A 393 4.33 24.46 -4.12
CA ILE A 393 5.44 24.23 -3.18
C ILE A 393 6.46 23.20 -3.69
N ALA A 394 6.05 22.27 -4.57
CA ALA A 394 6.89 21.18 -5.09
C ALA A 394 8.34 21.58 -5.51
N PRO A 395 8.59 22.69 -6.23
CA PRO A 395 9.95 23.09 -6.60
C PRO A 395 10.81 23.61 -5.41
N TYR A 396 10.20 23.89 -4.25
CA TYR A 396 10.86 24.52 -3.10
C TYR A 396 11.04 23.57 -1.91
N LEU A 397 10.44 22.37 -1.93
CA LEU A 397 10.49 21.42 -0.80
C LEU A 397 11.89 20.89 -0.51
N PHE A 398 12.80 20.89 -1.49
CA PHE A 398 14.16 20.39 -1.29
C PHE A 398 15.16 21.34 -1.94
N ASN A 399 16.24 21.66 -1.23
CA ASN A 399 17.41 22.26 -1.84
C ASN A 399 18.20 21.20 -2.62
N LEU A 400 17.91 21.09 -3.91
CA LEU A 400 18.52 20.13 -4.84
C LEU A 400 19.90 20.56 -5.34
N ASN A 401 20.40 21.73 -4.95
CA ASN A 401 21.71 22.21 -5.40
C ASN A 401 22.85 21.47 -4.67
N LEU A 402 23.38 20.43 -5.34
CA LEU A 402 24.48 19.59 -4.85
C LEU A 402 25.77 20.37 -4.55
N LYS A 403 26.01 21.51 -5.20
CA LYS A 403 27.23 22.32 -4.98
C LYS A 403 27.15 23.08 -3.65
N ASP A 404 25.95 23.51 -3.27
CA ASP A 404 25.71 24.35 -2.08
C ASP A 404 25.20 23.57 -0.86
N ASN A 405 24.68 22.35 -1.06
CA ASN A 405 24.10 21.53 0.00
C ASN A 405 25.06 20.45 0.52
N LYS A 406 26.04 20.87 1.32
CA LYS A 406 26.88 19.95 2.13
C LYS A 406 26.20 19.53 3.44
N THR A 407 25.00 20.04 3.73
CA THR A 407 24.31 19.79 5.02
C THR A 407 23.66 18.42 5.07
N VAL A 408 23.15 17.92 3.94
CA VAL A 408 22.57 16.57 3.83
C VAL A 408 23.64 15.60 3.34
N PRO A 409 24.16 14.70 4.19
CA PRO A 409 25.10 13.66 3.76
C PRO A 409 24.52 12.79 2.65
N ASN A 410 25.34 12.43 1.68
CA ASN A 410 24.98 11.54 0.57
C ASN A 410 23.73 12.00 -0.21
N LEU A 411 23.48 13.31 -0.30
CA LEU A 411 22.31 13.85 -0.99
C LEU A 411 22.17 13.30 -2.41
N GLU A 412 23.28 13.20 -3.16
CA GLU A 412 23.27 12.61 -4.51
C GLU A 412 22.64 11.21 -4.53
N ASP A 413 22.99 10.33 -3.58
CA ASP A 413 22.42 8.99 -3.49
C ASP A 413 20.92 9.01 -3.09
N LEU A 414 20.49 10.02 -2.33
CA LEU A 414 19.08 10.20 -1.96
C LEU A 414 18.23 10.70 -3.13
N LEU A 415 18.81 11.48 -4.04
CA LEU A 415 18.13 12.02 -5.21
C LEU A 415 18.01 10.99 -6.34
N LYS A 416 18.89 9.98 -6.36
CA LYS A 416 18.84 8.89 -7.36
C LYS A 416 17.57 8.05 -7.20
N PRO A 417 16.79 7.88 -8.28
CA PRO A 417 15.65 6.98 -8.27
C PRO A 417 16.04 5.52 -8.04
N SER A 418 15.25 4.82 -7.22
CA SER A 418 15.27 3.37 -7.04
C SER A 418 13.87 2.83 -6.82
N ILE A 419 13.70 1.51 -6.87
CA ILE A 419 12.38 0.89 -6.75
C ILE A 419 11.83 1.11 -5.33
N TYR A 420 10.62 1.64 -5.27
CA TYR A 420 9.78 1.71 -4.09
C TYR A 420 8.57 0.82 -4.31
N ASP A 421 8.40 -0.16 -3.43
CA ASP A 421 7.21 -0.99 -3.36
C ASP A 421 6.29 -0.44 -2.26
N PRO A 422 5.12 0.14 -2.60
CA PRO A 422 4.20 0.70 -1.62
C PRO A 422 3.55 -0.37 -0.72
N ASP A 423 3.59 -1.64 -1.13
CA ASP A 423 2.98 -2.78 -0.43
C ASP A 423 4.02 -3.74 0.15
N LEU A 424 5.25 -3.26 0.37
CA LEU A 424 6.29 -4.00 1.10
C LEU A 424 5.85 -4.21 2.56
N ASP A 425 5.20 -5.34 2.80
CA ASP A 425 4.53 -5.67 4.05
C ASP A 425 4.68 -7.19 4.33
N PRO A 426 4.81 -7.63 5.60
CA PRO A 426 4.81 -9.05 5.94
C PRO A 426 3.61 -9.85 5.40
N MET A 427 2.49 -9.21 5.08
CA MET A 427 1.31 -9.83 4.46
C MET A 427 1.57 -10.26 3.02
N ASN A 428 2.53 -9.63 2.34
CA ASN A 428 2.91 -9.93 0.95
C ASN A 428 4.19 -10.75 0.86
N ILE A 429 4.63 -11.35 1.97
CA ILE A 429 5.81 -12.24 2.02
C ILE A 429 5.39 -13.63 2.47
N VAL A 430 5.74 -14.64 1.67
CA VAL A 430 5.55 -16.06 1.99
C VAL A 430 6.90 -16.68 2.32
N ILE A 431 6.96 -17.39 3.44
CA ILE A 431 8.10 -18.24 3.81
C ILE A 431 7.83 -19.64 3.28
N SER A 432 8.61 -20.06 2.28
CA SER A 432 8.53 -21.38 1.66
C SER A 432 8.70 -22.49 2.71
N LYS A 433 7.80 -23.47 2.72
CA LYS A 433 7.92 -24.67 3.56
C LYS A 433 9.03 -25.62 3.09
N THR A 434 9.44 -25.50 1.83
CA THR A 434 10.41 -26.40 1.21
C THR A 434 11.83 -26.13 1.73
N ASP A 435 12.19 -24.86 1.86
CA ASP A 435 13.57 -24.43 2.13
C ASP A 435 13.68 -23.21 3.05
N GLY A 436 12.55 -22.65 3.52
CA GLY A 436 12.52 -21.45 4.36
C GLY A 436 12.80 -20.14 3.61
N THR A 437 12.92 -20.19 2.28
CA THR A 437 13.19 -19.00 1.47
C THR A 437 11.99 -18.03 1.51
N PRO A 438 12.20 -16.73 1.80
CA PRO A 438 11.15 -15.73 1.70
C PRO A 438 10.90 -15.33 0.24
N TYR A 439 9.63 -15.26 -0.15
CA TYR A 439 9.15 -14.82 -1.46
C TYR A 439 8.29 -13.56 -1.29
N LEU A 440 8.62 -12.49 -2.02
CA LEU A 440 7.79 -11.28 -2.11
C LEU A 440 6.80 -11.45 -3.26
N LEU A 441 5.50 -11.26 -2.98
CA LEU A 441 4.42 -11.64 -3.88
C LEU A 441 3.85 -10.49 -4.72
N ASP A 442 3.66 -9.33 -4.09
CA ASP A 442 2.86 -8.23 -4.65
C ASP A 442 3.76 -7.05 -5.00
N PHE A 443 3.69 -6.60 -6.25
CA PHE A 443 4.44 -5.43 -6.73
C PHE A 443 3.50 -4.37 -7.33
N GLU A 444 2.20 -4.50 -7.07
CA GLU A 444 1.19 -3.62 -7.58
C GLU A 444 1.46 -2.14 -7.20
N GLY A 445 1.60 -1.28 -8.21
CA GLY A 445 1.85 0.14 -8.00
C GLY A 445 3.27 0.49 -7.54
N SER A 446 4.21 -0.46 -7.69
CA SER A 446 5.64 -0.19 -7.56
C SER A 446 6.07 0.95 -8.49
N VAL A 447 6.99 1.77 -8.00
CA VAL A 447 7.45 2.99 -8.68
C VAL A 447 8.95 3.17 -8.48
N VAL A 448 9.64 3.55 -9.54
CA VAL A 448 11.02 4.03 -9.49
C VAL A 448 10.98 5.52 -9.16
N LYS A 449 11.42 5.91 -7.96
CA LYS A 449 11.42 7.32 -7.51
C LYS A 449 12.59 7.63 -6.58
N PRO A 450 13.00 8.91 -6.46
CA PRO A 450 14.11 9.33 -5.60
C PRO A 450 13.93 8.81 -4.17
N PHE A 451 15.01 8.26 -3.59
CA PHE A 451 14.95 7.67 -2.26
C PHE A 451 14.49 8.67 -1.18
N ILE A 452 14.80 9.96 -1.34
CA ILE A 452 14.35 11.01 -0.44
C ILE A 452 12.82 11.07 -0.30
N LEU A 453 12.07 10.61 -1.31
CA LEU A 453 10.61 10.55 -1.35
C LEU A 453 10.03 9.20 -0.89
N GLN A 454 10.85 8.21 -0.54
CA GLN A 454 10.38 6.88 -0.11
C GLN A 454 10.06 6.86 1.38
N SER A 455 8.79 6.60 1.73
CA SER A 455 8.33 6.43 3.11
C SER A 455 8.83 5.11 3.73
N SER A 456 8.75 5.00 5.05
CA SER A 456 8.94 3.70 5.70
C SER A 456 7.76 2.76 5.39
N PRO A 457 7.94 1.45 5.39
CA PRO A 457 6.84 0.50 5.25
C PRO A 457 5.75 0.70 6.30
N ARG A 458 4.50 0.52 5.89
CA ARG A 458 3.33 0.85 6.70
C ARG A 458 3.19 0.05 7.98
N PHE A 459 3.60 -1.22 7.98
CA PHE A 459 3.47 -2.09 9.15
C PHE A 459 4.28 -1.60 10.37
N VAL A 460 5.39 -0.87 10.14
CA VAL A 460 6.27 -0.30 11.17
C VAL A 460 6.10 1.21 11.37
N GLU A 461 5.47 1.91 10.42
CA GLU A 461 5.30 3.36 10.49
C GLU A 461 4.48 3.80 11.70
N TYR A 462 4.93 4.85 12.37
CA TYR A 462 4.24 5.42 13.52
C TYR A 462 4.45 6.93 13.56
N ASP A 463 3.35 7.69 13.56
CA ASP A 463 3.36 9.16 13.62
C ASP A 463 2.85 9.70 14.96
N GLY A 464 2.58 8.81 15.92
CA GLY A 464 2.22 9.20 17.27
C GLY A 464 3.42 9.70 18.09
N PRO A 465 3.16 10.09 19.36
CA PRO A 465 4.20 10.44 20.33
C PRO A 465 5.28 9.36 20.41
N LYS A 466 6.49 9.70 20.87
CA LYS A 466 7.60 8.75 20.99
C LYS A 466 7.95 8.53 22.45
N ILE A 467 8.09 7.27 22.84
CA ILE A 467 8.69 6.85 24.11
C ILE A 467 9.74 5.80 23.75
N TYR A 468 11.01 6.09 23.99
CA TYR A 468 12.13 5.20 23.72
C TYR A 468 12.55 4.40 24.95
N ASN A 469 12.33 4.95 26.14
CA ASN A 469 12.49 4.24 27.40
C ASN A 469 11.41 4.69 28.39
N ILE A 470 10.52 3.77 28.77
CA ILE A 470 9.44 4.06 29.73
C ILE A 470 10.01 4.53 31.07
N ARG A 471 11.05 3.87 31.59
CA ARG A 471 11.60 4.15 32.93
C ARG A 471 12.25 5.53 33.00
N ASP A 472 12.89 5.96 31.92
CA ASP A 472 13.62 7.23 31.89
C ASP A 472 12.70 8.41 31.52
N GLU A 473 11.69 8.17 30.67
CA GLU A 473 10.87 9.26 30.10
C GLU A 473 9.53 9.45 30.80
N ILE A 474 9.04 8.46 31.55
CA ILE A 474 7.76 8.52 32.28
C ILE A 474 8.03 8.35 33.79
N PRO A 475 8.31 9.45 34.51
CA PRO A 475 8.45 9.42 35.97
C PRO A 475 7.19 8.85 36.62
N ASP A 476 7.37 8.06 37.69
CA ASP A 476 6.27 7.46 38.44
C ASP A 476 5.33 6.56 37.60
N PHE A 477 5.83 5.94 36.52
CA PHE A 477 5.06 5.02 35.67
C PHE A 477 4.27 3.98 36.48
N ASP A 478 4.86 3.43 37.55
CA ASP A 478 4.22 2.42 38.40
C ASP A 478 2.99 2.94 39.16
N LYS A 479 2.90 4.26 39.37
CA LYS A 479 1.78 4.94 40.05
C LYS A 479 0.66 5.35 39.09
N LEU A 480 0.86 5.24 37.78
CA LEU A 480 -0.17 5.52 36.78
C LEU A 480 -1.33 4.52 36.89
N SER A 481 -2.51 4.90 36.43
CA SER A 481 -3.62 3.96 36.26
C SER A 481 -3.26 2.89 35.23
N GLU A 482 -3.91 1.72 35.30
CA GLU A 482 -3.65 0.64 34.35
C GLU A 482 -3.94 1.05 32.89
N ASN A 483 -4.92 1.91 32.67
CA ASN A 483 -5.20 2.46 31.35
C ASN A 483 -4.03 3.31 30.85
N GLU A 484 -3.52 4.24 31.65
CA GLU A 484 -2.38 5.10 31.29
C GLU A 484 -1.08 4.28 31.07
N LYS A 485 -0.86 3.23 31.87
CA LYS A 485 0.27 2.30 31.66
C LYS A 485 0.19 1.62 30.31
N VAL A 486 -0.97 1.09 29.95
CA VAL A 486 -1.22 0.44 28.65
C VAL A 486 -0.99 1.41 27.50
N GLN A 487 -1.41 2.67 27.65
CA GLN A 487 -1.18 3.72 26.65
C GLN A 487 0.31 3.99 26.44
N CYS A 488 1.06 4.18 27.52
CA CYS A 488 2.51 4.39 27.46
C CYS A 488 3.22 3.17 26.86
N GLN A 489 2.83 1.95 27.23
CA GLN A 489 3.36 0.71 26.65
C GLN A 489 3.07 0.59 25.16
N PHE A 490 1.86 0.94 24.72
CA PHE A 490 1.52 0.97 23.30
C PHE A 490 2.42 1.95 22.53
N ILE A 491 2.58 3.17 23.03
CA ILE A 491 3.46 4.19 22.43
C ILE A 491 4.90 3.69 22.36
N TYR A 492 5.40 3.12 23.46
CA TYR A 492 6.74 2.54 23.53
C TYR A 492 6.93 1.42 22.49
N LYS A 493 6.04 0.43 22.44
CA LYS A 493 6.12 -0.71 21.51
C LYS A 493 6.09 -0.26 20.05
N ARG A 494 5.22 0.70 19.70
CA ARG A 494 5.19 1.29 18.34
C ARG A 494 6.49 2.06 18.03
N THR A 495 7.04 2.79 19.00
CA THR A 495 8.32 3.50 18.86
C THR A 495 9.48 2.52 18.68
N ARG A 496 9.54 1.46 19.48
CA ARG A 496 10.51 0.36 19.40
C ARG A 496 10.52 -0.27 18.01
N ASN A 497 9.35 -0.61 17.47
CA ASN A 497 9.25 -1.26 16.16
C ASN A 497 9.75 -0.37 15.02
N GLN A 498 9.39 0.93 15.03
CA GLN A 498 9.92 1.89 14.06
C GLN A 498 11.43 2.07 14.21
N TYR A 499 11.94 2.11 15.44
CA TYR A 499 13.37 2.23 15.71
C TYR A 499 14.15 1.00 15.24
N LEU A 500 13.61 -0.21 15.42
CA LEU A 500 14.19 -1.44 14.87
C LEU A 500 14.26 -1.40 13.34
N TRP A 501 13.22 -0.89 12.68
CA TRP A 501 13.25 -0.67 11.22
C TRP A 501 14.34 0.31 10.80
N GLU A 502 14.43 1.47 11.45
CA GLU A 502 15.47 2.47 11.16
C GLU A 502 16.88 1.92 11.38
N ASN A 503 17.07 1.10 12.42
CA ASN A 503 18.35 0.40 12.66
C ASN A 503 18.65 -0.63 11.56
N ALA A 504 17.68 -1.46 11.19
CA ALA A 504 17.83 -2.46 10.13
C ALA A 504 18.15 -1.80 8.76
N LEU A 505 17.55 -0.64 8.47
CA LEU A 505 17.87 0.19 7.31
C LEU A 505 19.30 0.74 7.40
N ASN A 506 19.71 1.26 8.56
CA ASN A 506 21.05 1.79 8.76
C ASN A 506 22.15 0.72 8.62
N GLU A 507 21.89 -0.50 9.08
CA GLU A 507 22.84 -1.63 8.96
C GLU A 507 23.06 -2.03 7.50
N ARG A 508 22.00 -2.03 6.69
CA ARG A 508 22.04 -2.46 5.29
C ARG A 508 22.45 -1.35 4.32
N ASN A 509 21.98 -0.12 4.57
CA ASN A 509 22.24 1.02 3.72
C ASN A 509 22.47 2.31 4.54
N PRO A 510 23.64 2.43 5.21
CA PRO A 510 23.94 3.56 6.09
C PRO A 510 23.99 4.89 5.35
N ASN A 511 24.21 4.89 4.03
CA ASN A 511 24.24 6.12 3.24
C ASN A 511 22.86 6.78 3.13
N LEU A 512 21.81 5.97 3.17
CA LEU A 512 20.44 6.43 2.94
C LEU A 512 19.66 6.76 4.22
N ILE A 513 20.19 6.39 5.40
CA ILE A 513 19.49 6.55 6.70
C ILE A 513 19.08 8.00 7.00
N VAL A 514 19.80 8.99 6.44
CA VAL A 514 19.49 10.41 6.64
C VAL A 514 18.10 10.78 6.08
N SER A 515 17.54 10.01 5.15
CA SER A 515 16.16 10.23 4.69
C SER A 515 15.13 10.06 5.82
N MET A 516 15.48 9.33 6.87
CA MET A 516 14.65 9.14 8.07
C MET A 516 14.83 10.26 9.11
N ALA A 517 15.74 11.22 8.88
CA ALA A 517 15.90 12.35 9.77
C ALA A 517 14.60 13.20 9.80
N PRO A 518 14.15 13.67 10.98
CA PRO A 518 12.87 14.38 11.11
C PRO A 518 12.67 15.57 10.14
N PRO A 519 13.69 16.43 9.89
CA PRO A 519 13.52 17.51 8.91
C PRO A 519 13.28 17.00 7.48
N ILE A 520 13.96 15.94 7.06
CA ILE A 520 13.78 15.35 5.71
C ILE A 520 12.42 14.67 5.60
N LYS A 521 11.99 13.96 6.65
CA LYS A 521 10.63 13.39 6.74
C LYS A 521 9.55 14.46 6.65
N LEU A 522 9.75 15.63 7.27
CA LEU A 522 8.80 16.73 7.19
C LEU A 522 8.75 17.35 5.78
N LEU A 523 9.90 17.53 5.12
CA LEU A 523 9.93 18.06 3.74
C LEU A 523 9.14 17.19 2.75
N ARG A 524 9.17 15.86 2.90
CA ARG A 524 8.40 14.94 2.05
C ARG A 524 6.96 14.71 2.51
N SER A 525 6.58 15.13 3.72
CA SER A 525 5.29 14.71 4.31
C SER A 525 4.04 15.19 3.56
N PRO A 526 4.00 16.37 2.89
CA PRO A 526 2.85 16.75 2.06
C PRO A 526 2.63 15.77 0.89
N TYR A 527 3.71 15.36 0.22
CA TYR A 527 3.66 14.37 -0.86
C TYR A 527 3.28 12.98 -0.34
N ALA A 528 3.85 12.56 0.80
CA ALA A 528 3.48 11.29 1.42
C ALA A 528 1.98 11.27 1.79
N ALA A 529 1.47 12.31 2.45
CA ALA A 529 0.06 12.42 2.78
C ALA A 529 -0.85 12.40 1.54
N ALA A 530 -0.46 13.08 0.46
CA ALA A 530 -1.19 13.07 -0.81
C ALA A 530 -1.26 11.66 -1.43
N ASN A 531 -0.15 10.93 -1.41
CA ASN A 531 -0.08 9.55 -1.89
C ASN A 531 -0.94 8.58 -1.08
N GLU A 532 -1.03 8.84 0.22
CA GLU A 532 -1.60 7.93 1.20
C GLU A 532 -3.06 8.21 1.54
N ARG A 533 -3.59 9.32 1.02
CA ARG A 533 -4.98 9.76 1.13
C ARG A 533 -5.91 8.56 0.94
N LYS A 534 -6.91 8.34 1.79
CA LYS A 534 -7.91 7.27 1.70
C LYS A 534 -9.31 7.82 1.46
N THR A 535 -9.61 8.97 2.05
CA THR A 535 -10.90 9.66 1.99
C THR A 535 -10.80 10.99 1.24
N ASP A 536 -11.92 11.67 1.08
CA ASP A 536 -11.90 13.02 0.52
C ASP A 536 -11.39 14.03 1.56
N GLU A 537 -11.70 13.85 2.85
CA GLU A 537 -11.31 14.73 3.96
C GLU A 537 -9.81 14.65 4.33
N ASP A 538 -9.11 13.61 3.91
CA ASP A 538 -7.67 13.44 4.16
C ASP A 538 -6.79 14.52 3.50
N TYR A 539 -7.35 15.43 2.69
CA TYR A 539 -6.66 16.66 2.24
C TYR A 539 -6.16 17.49 3.44
N LEU A 540 -6.90 17.46 4.55
CA LEU A 540 -6.53 18.14 5.80
C LEU A 540 -5.15 17.66 6.31
N LEU A 541 -4.76 16.41 6.05
CA LEU A 541 -3.43 15.93 6.43
C LEU A 541 -2.32 16.55 5.56
N ILE A 542 -2.62 16.89 4.30
CA ILE A 542 -1.69 17.58 3.42
C ILE A 542 -1.52 19.03 3.90
N ASP A 543 -2.64 19.73 4.15
CA ASP A 543 -2.62 21.10 4.66
C ASP A 543 -1.93 21.21 6.03
N GLU A 544 -2.19 20.26 6.94
CA GLU A 544 -1.50 20.19 8.23
C GLU A 544 0.03 20.08 8.06
N ASN A 545 0.49 19.26 7.12
CA ASN A 545 1.91 19.13 6.81
C ASN A 545 2.49 20.43 6.19
N LEU A 546 1.75 21.11 5.31
CA LEU A 546 2.16 22.40 4.73
C LEU A 546 2.25 23.50 5.81
N LEU A 547 1.30 23.54 6.74
CA LEU A 547 1.31 24.49 7.86
C LEU A 547 2.46 24.19 8.85
N GLN A 548 2.77 22.92 9.11
CA GLN A 548 3.94 22.55 9.91
C GLN A 548 5.25 22.98 9.23
N LEU A 549 5.36 22.81 7.91
CA LEU A 549 6.50 23.33 7.15
C LEU A 549 6.64 24.84 7.28
N ARG A 550 5.53 25.59 7.18
CA ARG A 550 5.51 27.05 7.36
C ARG A 550 6.10 27.46 8.71
N GLN A 551 5.74 26.77 9.78
CA GLN A 551 6.18 27.11 11.14
C GLN A 551 7.70 27.00 11.35
N ILE A 552 8.37 26.11 10.61
CA ILE A 552 9.82 25.89 10.76
C ILE A 552 10.63 26.24 9.51
N TRP A 553 10.02 26.91 8.54
CA TRP A 553 10.64 27.20 7.24
C TRP A 553 11.95 27.97 7.38
N SER A 554 11.97 28.95 8.29
CA SER A 554 13.17 29.76 8.54
C SER A 554 14.35 28.91 9.01
N GLU A 555 14.10 27.89 9.82
CA GLU A 555 15.07 26.94 10.32
C GLU A 555 15.53 26.00 9.21
N LEU A 556 14.62 25.53 8.36
CA LEU A 556 14.96 24.71 7.19
C LEU A 556 15.89 25.48 6.25
N PHE A 557 15.61 26.76 6.00
CA PHE A 557 16.44 27.65 5.18
C PHE A 557 17.81 27.90 5.81
N LYS A 558 17.87 28.25 7.12
CA LYS A 558 19.16 28.43 7.85
C LYS A 558 20.05 27.20 7.79
N ASN A 559 19.44 26.01 7.77
CA ASN A 559 20.16 24.73 7.63
C ASN A 559 20.38 24.30 6.17
N LYS A 560 20.04 25.14 5.18
CA LYS A 560 20.18 24.90 3.74
C LYS A 560 19.41 23.68 3.22
N LEU A 561 18.34 23.28 3.91
CA LEU A 561 17.49 22.17 3.49
C LEU A 561 16.47 22.58 2.41
N VAL A 562 16.14 23.88 2.35
CA VAL A 562 15.34 24.53 1.30
C VAL A 562 16.13 25.70 0.71
N SER A 563 15.79 26.11 -0.52
CA SER A 563 16.51 27.17 -1.24
C SER A 563 15.98 28.58 -0.95
N GLU A 564 14.70 28.72 -0.61
CA GLU A 564 14.04 30.01 -0.43
C GLU A 564 13.95 30.41 1.04
N GLU A 565 14.27 31.66 1.34
CA GLU A 565 14.19 32.21 2.72
C GLU A 565 12.74 32.35 3.17
N LYS A 566 11.86 32.83 2.27
CA LYS A 566 10.45 33.03 2.54
C LYS A 566 9.67 31.77 2.17
N PHE A 567 8.71 31.41 3.01
CA PHE A 567 7.78 30.33 2.71
C PHE A 567 6.94 30.71 1.47
N PRO A 568 6.86 29.84 0.45
CA PRO A 568 6.32 30.23 -0.87
C PRO A 568 4.79 30.24 -0.96
N LEU A 569 4.09 29.87 0.11
CA LEU A 569 2.63 29.83 0.15
C LEU A 569 2.08 30.87 1.13
N GLU A 570 0.96 31.49 0.77
CA GLU A 570 0.24 32.44 1.60
C GLU A 570 -1.01 31.79 2.21
N TYR A 571 -1.33 32.21 3.44
CA TYR A 571 -2.49 31.75 4.20
C TYR A 571 -3.10 32.93 4.95
N THR A 572 -4.41 33.09 4.89
CA THR A 572 -5.13 34.04 5.74
C THR A 572 -5.36 33.48 7.15
N GLU A 573 -5.69 34.34 8.11
CA GLU A 573 -6.02 33.88 9.47
C GLU A 573 -7.28 33.02 9.50
N GLU A 574 -8.26 33.35 8.65
CA GLU A 574 -9.51 32.61 8.49
C GLU A 574 -9.27 31.19 7.96
N GLU A 575 -8.39 31.02 6.97
CA GLU A 575 -8.03 29.70 6.43
C GLU A 575 -7.39 28.81 7.49
N ILE A 576 -6.48 29.36 8.30
CA ILE A 576 -5.81 28.63 9.38
C ILE A 576 -6.82 28.23 10.45
N LYS A 577 -7.71 29.16 10.85
CA LYS A 577 -8.75 28.87 11.83
C LYS A 577 -9.69 27.78 11.34
N LYS A 578 -10.13 27.87 10.08
CA LYS A 578 -11.00 26.88 9.45
C LYS A 578 -10.34 25.49 9.41
N HIS A 579 -9.06 25.41 9.01
CA HIS A 579 -8.30 24.16 9.02
C HIS A 579 -8.27 23.52 10.40
N VAL A 580 -8.00 24.30 11.46
CA VAL A 580 -7.97 23.78 12.84
C VAL A 580 -9.33 23.21 13.25
N GLU A 581 -10.43 23.91 12.94
CA GLU A 581 -11.78 23.44 13.24
C GLU A 581 -12.14 22.17 12.46
N ASP A 582 -11.81 22.10 11.16
CA ASP A 582 -12.14 20.95 10.32
C ASP A 582 -11.28 19.72 10.63
N LEU A 583 -10.00 19.92 10.97
CA LEU A 583 -9.14 18.85 11.45
C LEU A 583 -9.63 18.28 12.79
N ALA A 584 -10.12 19.12 13.70
CA ALA A 584 -10.72 18.68 14.97
C ALA A 584 -11.99 17.84 14.72
N LYS A 585 -12.87 18.28 13.81
CA LYS A 585 -14.05 17.50 13.41
C LYS A 585 -13.68 16.15 12.79
N LEU A 586 -12.65 16.12 11.93
CA LEU A 586 -12.16 14.87 11.35
C LEU A 586 -11.64 13.92 12.44
N GLN A 587 -10.87 14.42 13.40
CA GLN A 587 -10.38 13.62 14.52
C GLN A 587 -11.51 13.06 15.38
N GLU A 588 -12.50 13.89 15.73
CA GLU A 588 -13.69 13.46 16.47
C GLU A 588 -14.44 12.36 15.71
N LYS A 589 -14.64 12.53 14.40
CA LYS A 589 -15.26 11.52 13.53
C LYS A 589 -14.49 10.21 13.53
N LEU A 590 -13.16 10.25 13.42
CA LEU A 590 -12.30 9.06 13.45
C LEU A 590 -12.34 8.33 14.80
N ILE A 591 -12.50 9.05 15.91
CA ILE A 591 -12.58 8.47 17.26
C ILE A 591 -13.95 7.85 17.54
N THR A 592 -15.02 8.51 17.08
CA THR A 592 -16.41 8.16 17.40
C THR A 592 -17.00 7.12 16.43
N THR A 593 -16.47 7.02 15.21
CA THR A 593 -16.99 6.11 14.18
C THR A 593 -16.23 4.79 14.19
N PRO A 594 -16.87 3.66 14.57
CA PRO A 594 -16.24 2.34 14.49
C PRO A 594 -15.78 2.04 13.06
N PHE A 595 -14.58 1.44 12.93
CA PHE A 595 -14.02 1.04 11.63
C PHE A 595 -13.87 2.18 10.61
N ALA A 596 -13.80 3.45 11.05
CA ALA A 596 -13.58 4.59 10.17
C ALA A 596 -12.30 4.46 9.33
N ALA A 597 -11.24 3.93 9.94
CA ALA A 597 -9.94 3.71 9.28
C ALA A 597 -10.00 2.72 8.11
N THR A 598 -10.94 1.76 8.14
CA THR A 598 -11.20 0.79 7.07
C THR A 598 -12.42 1.18 6.23
N GLN A 599 -12.95 2.40 6.40
CA GLN A 599 -14.15 2.90 5.73
C GLN A 599 -15.37 1.99 5.94
N GLY A 600 -15.48 1.42 7.14
CA GLY A 600 -16.56 0.51 7.51
C GLY A 600 -16.41 -0.90 6.97
N TRP A 601 -15.28 -1.27 6.34
CA TRP A 601 -15.00 -2.67 6.00
C TRP A 601 -14.53 -3.45 7.22
N ILE A 602 -15.09 -4.63 7.42
CA ILE A 602 -14.79 -5.53 8.53
C ILE A 602 -14.48 -6.93 7.95
N PRO A 603 -13.39 -7.60 8.38
CA PRO A 603 -13.14 -9.01 8.04
C PRO A 603 -14.35 -9.89 8.34
N GLN A 604 -14.64 -10.88 7.49
CA GLN A 604 -15.91 -11.60 7.55
C GLN A 604 -16.13 -12.34 8.88
N ASP A 605 -15.07 -12.95 9.42
CA ASP A 605 -15.09 -13.63 10.71
C ASP A 605 -15.40 -12.68 11.87
N MET A 606 -14.76 -11.51 11.88
CA MET A 606 -15.06 -10.45 12.85
C MET A 606 -16.48 -9.93 12.69
N PHE A 607 -16.92 -9.70 11.45
CA PHE A 607 -18.27 -9.25 11.15
C PHE A 607 -19.32 -10.23 11.68
N ASP A 608 -19.17 -11.51 11.38
CA ASP A 608 -20.08 -12.57 11.83
C ASP A 608 -20.13 -12.66 13.36
N ASN A 609 -18.98 -12.54 14.04
CA ASN A 609 -18.90 -12.51 15.49
C ASN A 609 -19.58 -11.27 16.10
N LEU A 610 -19.43 -10.10 15.50
CA LEU A 610 -20.08 -8.86 15.94
C LEU A 610 -21.60 -8.92 15.76
N VAL A 611 -22.08 -9.53 14.67
CA VAL A 611 -23.52 -9.79 14.47
C VAL A 611 -24.03 -10.81 15.48
N LYS A 612 -23.34 -11.93 15.66
CA LYS A 612 -23.73 -13.00 16.58
C LYS A 612 -23.76 -12.54 18.04
N SER A 613 -22.87 -11.63 18.43
CA SER A 613 -22.85 -11.02 19.78
C SER A 613 -23.89 -9.92 19.98
N GLY A 614 -24.61 -9.49 18.93
CA GLY A 614 -25.58 -8.40 19.00
C GLY A 614 -24.95 -7.01 19.15
N LEU A 615 -23.62 -6.89 18.94
CA LEU A 615 -22.91 -5.61 18.91
C LEU A 615 -23.11 -4.88 17.59
N LEU A 616 -23.34 -5.63 16.51
CA LEU A 616 -23.64 -5.10 15.19
C LEU A 616 -25.07 -5.47 14.77
N LEU A 617 -25.89 -4.46 14.52
CA LEU A 617 -27.32 -4.61 14.23
C LEU A 617 -27.60 -4.27 12.77
N LYS A 618 -28.39 -5.10 12.10
CA LYS A 618 -28.84 -4.85 10.74
C LYS A 618 -30.03 -3.90 10.75
N GLU A 619 -29.93 -2.81 10.00
CA GLU A 619 -30.95 -1.79 9.84
C GLU A 619 -31.97 -2.17 8.75
N GLN A 620 -33.11 -1.48 8.71
CA GLN A 620 -34.18 -1.73 7.74
C GLN A 620 -33.74 -1.52 6.28
N ASN A 621 -32.81 -0.60 6.04
CA ASN A 621 -32.23 -0.33 4.72
C ASN A 621 -31.18 -1.38 4.30
N GLY A 622 -30.81 -2.32 5.19
CA GLY A 622 -29.80 -3.35 4.95
C GLY A 622 -28.38 -2.98 5.38
N ASP A 623 -28.14 -1.75 5.85
CA ASP A 623 -26.87 -1.32 6.46
C ASP A 623 -26.73 -1.86 7.89
N TYR A 624 -25.56 -1.65 8.50
CA TYR A 624 -25.26 -2.10 9.85
C TYR A 624 -24.77 -0.96 10.74
N SER A 625 -25.23 -0.94 12.00
CA SER A 625 -24.78 0.01 13.02
C SER A 625 -24.40 -0.68 14.32
N PHE A 626 -23.51 -0.03 15.07
CA PHE A 626 -23.08 -0.50 16.39
C PHE A 626 -24.13 -0.17 17.44
N LYS A 627 -24.40 -1.12 18.33
CA LYS A 627 -25.21 -0.86 19.51
C LYS A 627 -24.50 0.17 20.40
N PRO A 628 -25.16 1.27 20.82
CA PRO A 628 -24.61 2.18 21.81
C PRO A 628 -24.30 1.40 23.08
N ALA A 629 -23.11 1.61 23.68
CA ALA A 629 -22.87 1.12 25.02
C ALA A 629 -23.95 1.72 25.95
N PRO A 630 -24.52 0.94 26.90
CA PRO A 630 -25.40 1.52 27.89
C PRO A 630 -24.64 2.63 28.62
N GLU A 631 -25.28 3.80 28.78
CA GLU A 631 -24.73 4.87 29.61
C GLU A 631 -24.37 4.28 30.97
N PRO A 632 -23.20 4.62 31.55
CA PRO A 632 -22.89 4.18 32.90
C PRO A 632 -24.00 4.69 33.82
N THR A 633 -24.81 3.76 34.34
CA THR A 633 -25.81 4.07 35.34
C THR A 633 -25.06 4.69 36.52
N GLU A 634 -25.36 5.96 36.80
CA GLU A 634 -24.99 6.55 38.08
C GLU A 634 -25.48 5.58 39.16
N SER A 635 -24.55 4.97 39.87
CA SER A 635 -24.86 4.20 41.06
C SER A 635 -25.58 5.16 42.00
N LYS A 636 -26.91 5.04 42.10
CA LYS A 636 -27.65 5.62 43.20
C LYS A 636 -26.96 5.14 44.47
N LYS A 637 -26.28 6.07 45.14
CA LYS A 637 -25.86 5.86 46.52
C LYS A 637 -27.14 5.66 47.32
N ASP A 638 -27.42 4.42 47.66
CA ASP A 638 -28.36 4.10 48.72
C ASP A 638 -27.82 4.74 50.01
N ALA A 639 -28.42 5.87 50.37
CA ALA A 639 -28.33 6.43 51.70
C ALA A 639 -29.16 5.54 52.63
N SER A 640 -28.57 4.43 53.09
CA SER A 640 -29.05 3.75 54.30
C SER A 640 -28.51 4.50 55.52
N THR A 641 -29.33 5.40 56.05
CA THR A 641 -29.20 5.89 57.41
C THR A 641 -29.61 4.78 58.36
N GLY A 642 -28.64 4.03 58.88
CA GLY A 642 -28.80 3.19 60.07
C GLY A 642 -28.38 3.97 61.32
N LYS A 643 -29.35 4.49 62.06
CA LYS A 643 -29.22 4.80 63.48
C LYS A 643 -29.88 3.65 64.26
N HIS A 644 -29.15 3.18 65.27
CA HIS A 644 -29.44 2.16 66.28
C HIS A 644 -29.16 0.71 65.89
#